data_AF-A0A7U9RNU2-F1
#
_entry.id   AF-A0A7U9RNU2-F1
#
_cell.length_a   1.000
_cell.length_b   1.000
_cell.length_c   1.000
_cell.angle_alpha   90.00
_cell.angle_beta   90.00
_cell.angle_gamma   90.00
#
_symmetry.space_group_name_H-M   'P 1'
#
loop_
_entity.id
_entity.type
_entity.pdbx_description
1 polymer ?
#
loop_
_entity_poly.entity_id
_entity_poly.type
_entity_poly.pdbx_seq_one_letter_code
_entity_poly.pdbx_strand_id
1 'polypeptide(L)'
;MKSDFLANTSHELRTPMNAIIGMTEMALREEMTPTAKNYINQIKAAGKSLLTIINDILDFSKIESGKMDIVLDDYEPTSLINDIATIISTRIDKDDVELILDINPKIPKILSGDMVRLKQIITNLANNAVKFTKLGQICLKYDFEFVSKDTINLLFSVSDTGVGIKPEDINKLFQSFQQLDSKRNRNIEGTGLGLAISKQLITLMNGSISVESVYGEGSTFSFTVPQKVINAEPSIFLNDTPPKHAAGFLNNTYANIQLKRDMHKLDIEYTDLKDMDILSFLTEYKDQLTNTYLFIPYKDFSQPIQDFVQQQEQLNVIVIAPYNVSATYTSLNILIVHKPLSVLTLAGIYNHETVSQYDTTSSDEYYDFTAETAKILIVDDNSINLTVAQGLLEPLNMQIDTALSGNEAINKISDTMYDLILMDHMMPEIDGIETTHIIRRFHSEYDHVPIIALTANVIGNVKKMFIQEGMNDFVAKPIEVRMLINTIRRWLPKEKIKKHTGSIRPVIVKKTVTLPDIPELNIKESLKLLGSEELFMTILADYYHVIPKKLRLIETYRDKKDWYNYTIEVHALKSASRQIGADDLSEKAAALEAAGNVNDIEMILQNTDELLALYAHYHDLLSPFFPEKREEEGKPPITTPILMEVFDVMKQAIEDLDIDKMDDAIHTLDGYSFPDESHDLYICLCEAVADMNPDACEEVISNWKKIIY
;
A
#
# COMPACT_ATOMS: atom_id res chain seq x y z
N MET A 1 27.02 -15.88 -15.79
CA MET A 1 26.49 -15.05 -16.90
C MET A 1 24.97 -14.91 -16.89
N LYS A 2 24.15 -15.93 -17.23
CA LYS A 2 22.67 -15.75 -17.27
C LYS A 2 22.03 -15.37 -15.92
N SER A 3 22.43 -16.01 -14.83
CA SER A 3 21.88 -15.72 -13.50
C SER A 3 22.39 -14.39 -12.92
N ASP A 4 23.63 -13.99 -13.21
CA ASP A 4 24.20 -12.73 -12.70
C ASP A 4 23.62 -11.54 -13.48
N PHE A 5 23.36 -11.73 -14.79
CA PHE A 5 22.58 -10.79 -15.59
C PHE A 5 21.18 -10.60 -15.02
N LEU A 6 20.44 -11.69 -14.73
CA LEU A 6 19.11 -11.61 -14.15
C LEU A 6 19.09 -10.99 -12.76
N ALA A 7 20.09 -11.27 -11.92
CA ALA A 7 20.21 -10.64 -10.60
C ALA A 7 20.45 -9.13 -10.69
N ASN A 8 21.32 -8.67 -11.60
CA ASN A 8 21.54 -7.23 -11.81
C ASN A 8 20.33 -6.56 -12.46
N THR A 9 19.76 -7.15 -13.51
CA THR A 9 18.54 -6.65 -14.15
C THR A 9 17.37 -6.60 -13.16
N SER A 10 17.29 -7.52 -12.19
CA SER A 10 16.30 -7.42 -11.12
C SER A 10 16.43 -6.15 -10.30
N HIS A 11 17.64 -5.76 -9.93
CA HIS A 11 17.86 -4.60 -9.09
C HIS A 11 17.46 -3.33 -9.84
N GLU A 12 17.87 -3.25 -11.11
CA GLU A 12 17.50 -2.19 -12.05
C GLU A 12 15.99 -2.11 -12.30
N LEU A 13 15.27 -3.24 -12.25
CA LEU A 13 13.81 -3.25 -12.39
C LEU A 13 13.08 -3.01 -11.06
N ARG A 14 13.63 -3.44 -9.93
CA ARG A 14 12.97 -3.32 -8.62
C ARG A 14 13.00 -1.90 -8.10
N THR A 15 14.12 -1.19 -8.27
CA THR A 15 14.32 0.18 -7.79
C THR A 15 13.27 1.16 -8.34
N PRO A 16 13.06 1.29 -9.67
CA PRO A 16 12.04 2.20 -10.20
C PRO A 16 10.62 1.77 -9.79
N MET A 17 10.35 0.46 -9.68
CA MET A 17 9.05 -0.02 -9.25
C MET A 17 8.75 0.28 -7.77
N ASN A 18 9.75 0.18 -6.91
CA ASN A 18 9.63 0.57 -5.50
C ASN A 18 9.36 2.06 -5.37
N ALA A 19 10.03 2.89 -6.17
CA ALA A 19 9.79 4.32 -6.24
C ALA A 19 8.35 4.65 -6.68
N ILE A 20 7.85 4.01 -7.74
CA ILE A 20 6.45 4.18 -8.20
C ILE A 20 5.47 3.82 -7.09
N ILE A 21 5.67 2.70 -6.39
CA ILE A 21 4.80 2.30 -5.27
C ILE A 21 4.88 3.31 -4.12
N GLY A 22 6.08 3.77 -3.77
CA GLY A 22 6.28 4.78 -2.74
C GLY A 22 5.57 6.10 -3.07
N MET A 23 5.73 6.61 -4.29
CA MET A 23 5.05 7.80 -4.79
C MET A 23 3.53 7.62 -4.79
N THR A 24 3.00 6.45 -5.18
CA THR A 24 1.56 6.19 -5.10
C THR A 24 1.06 6.18 -3.65
N GLU A 25 1.88 5.75 -2.70
CA GLU A 25 1.55 5.77 -1.27
C GLU A 25 1.56 7.17 -0.66
N MET A 26 2.46 8.03 -1.14
CA MET A 26 2.49 9.45 -0.78
C MET A 26 1.28 10.16 -1.37
N ALA A 27 1.04 10.00 -2.68
CA ALA A 27 -0.10 10.60 -3.37
C ALA A 27 -1.42 10.24 -2.67
N LEU A 28 -1.65 8.97 -2.29
CA LEU A 28 -2.89 8.54 -1.62
C LEU A 28 -3.22 9.26 -0.30
N ARG A 29 -2.29 10.03 0.26
CA ARG A 29 -2.46 10.81 1.50
C ARG A 29 -2.95 12.23 1.24
N GLU A 30 -2.74 12.75 0.04
CA GLU A 30 -3.20 14.07 -0.34
C GLU A 30 -4.72 14.08 -0.56
N GLU A 31 -5.34 15.26 -0.45
CA GLU A 31 -6.75 15.40 -0.80
C GLU A 31 -6.91 15.18 -2.30
N MET A 32 -7.62 14.11 -2.66
CA MET A 32 -7.87 13.75 -4.05
C MET A 32 -9.26 13.16 -4.24
N THR A 33 -9.71 13.26 -5.48
CA THR A 33 -11.01 12.76 -5.90
C THR A 33 -11.08 11.23 -5.72
N PRO A 34 -12.25 10.63 -5.42
CA PRO A 34 -12.38 9.18 -5.30
C PRO A 34 -11.89 8.43 -6.56
N THR A 35 -12.03 9.05 -7.73
CA THR A 35 -11.55 8.52 -9.02
C THR A 35 -10.03 8.57 -9.12
N ALA A 36 -9.40 9.69 -8.77
CA ALA A 36 -7.94 9.79 -8.70
C ALA A 36 -7.38 8.80 -7.68
N LYS A 37 -8.00 8.69 -6.50
CA LYS A 37 -7.66 7.69 -5.48
C LYS A 37 -7.78 6.27 -6.02
N ASN A 38 -8.79 5.98 -6.83
CA ASN A 38 -8.94 4.68 -7.48
C ASN A 38 -7.83 4.45 -8.53
N TYR A 39 -7.49 5.43 -9.35
CA TYR A 39 -6.37 5.31 -10.31
C TYR A 39 -5.04 5.09 -9.61
N ILE A 40 -4.73 5.87 -8.57
CA ILE A 40 -3.50 5.68 -7.80
C ILE A 40 -3.48 4.31 -7.11
N ASN A 41 -4.60 3.83 -6.58
CA ASN A 41 -4.70 2.48 -6.05
C ASN A 41 -4.50 1.40 -7.14
N GLN A 42 -4.99 1.62 -8.36
CA GLN A 42 -4.77 0.72 -9.49
C GLN A 42 -3.30 0.73 -9.94
N ILE A 43 -2.66 1.88 -10.02
CA ILE A 43 -1.22 2.02 -10.33
C ILE A 43 -0.41 1.31 -9.25
N LYS A 44 -0.73 1.53 -7.98
CA LYS A 44 -0.11 0.84 -6.84
C LYS A 44 -0.28 -0.68 -6.93
N ALA A 45 -1.48 -1.15 -7.24
CA ALA A 45 -1.77 -2.58 -7.39
C ALA A 45 -1.01 -3.19 -8.58
N ALA A 46 -1.00 -2.52 -9.73
CA ALA A 46 -0.26 -2.93 -10.92
C ALA A 46 1.25 -2.98 -10.64
N GLY A 47 1.79 -1.98 -9.92
CA GLY A 47 3.20 -1.95 -9.55
C GLY A 47 3.60 -3.09 -8.61
N LYS A 48 2.76 -3.38 -7.60
CA LYS A 48 2.94 -4.55 -6.73
C LYS A 48 2.84 -5.87 -7.49
N SER A 49 1.91 -5.96 -8.45
CA SER A 49 1.76 -7.13 -9.32
C SER A 49 3.05 -7.34 -10.12
N LEU A 50 3.56 -6.31 -10.79
CA LEU A 50 4.78 -6.39 -11.59
C LEU A 50 6.02 -6.79 -10.77
N LEU A 51 6.20 -6.25 -9.55
CA LEU A 51 7.25 -6.68 -8.63
C LEU A 51 7.14 -8.17 -8.29
N THR A 52 5.93 -8.66 -8.08
CA THR A 52 5.69 -10.09 -7.82
C THR A 52 6.12 -10.92 -9.03
N ILE A 53 5.78 -10.49 -10.26
CA ILE A 53 6.21 -11.17 -11.49
C ILE A 53 7.74 -11.21 -11.61
N ILE A 54 8.40 -10.08 -11.38
CA ILE A 54 9.86 -9.97 -11.44
C ILE A 54 10.49 -10.95 -10.43
N ASN A 55 10.01 -10.94 -9.18
CA ASN A 55 10.51 -11.83 -8.14
C ASN A 55 10.28 -13.31 -8.48
N ASP A 56 9.11 -13.67 -8.99
CA ASP A 56 8.80 -15.05 -9.42
C ASP A 56 9.77 -15.54 -10.50
N ILE A 57 10.03 -14.72 -11.52
CA ILE A 57 10.95 -15.07 -12.62
C ILE A 57 12.37 -15.29 -12.09
N LEU A 58 12.80 -14.47 -11.12
CA LEU A 58 14.13 -14.56 -10.54
C LEU A 58 14.29 -15.78 -9.65
N ASP A 59 13.31 -16.04 -8.79
CA ASP A 59 13.30 -17.24 -7.95
C ASP A 59 13.30 -18.47 -8.85
N PHE A 60 12.46 -18.51 -9.89
CA PHE A 60 12.46 -19.59 -10.88
C PHE A 60 13.84 -19.76 -11.55
N SER A 61 14.47 -18.67 -11.98
CA SER A 61 15.80 -18.74 -12.62
C SER A 61 16.91 -19.19 -11.65
N LYS A 62 16.88 -18.72 -10.40
CA LYS A 62 17.84 -19.16 -9.36
C LYS A 62 17.69 -20.64 -9.07
N ILE A 63 16.45 -21.15 -9.01
CA ILE A 63 16.18 -22.56 -8.80
C ILE A 63 16.65 -23.40 -10.01
N GLU A 64 16.30 -23.03 -11.24
CA GLU A 64 16.74 -23.77 -12.44
C GLU A 64 18.26 -23.79 -12.62
N SER A 65 18.94 -22.71 -12.21
CA SER A 65 20.40 -22.63 -12.27
C SER A 65 21.11 -23.34 -11.11
N GLY A 66 20.35 -23.92 -10.16
CA GLY A 66 20.90 -24.60 -8.98
C GLY A 66 21.59 -23.64 -8.00
N LYS A 67 21.34 -22.33 -8.11
CA LYS A 67 21.91 -21.28 -7.25
C LYS A 67 20.97 -20.88 -6.10
N MET A 68 19.87 -21.61 -5.93
CA MET A 68 18.93 -21.38 -4.84
C MET A 68 19.37 -22.15 -3.61
N ASP A 69 19.82 -21.43 -2.58
CA ASP A 69 20.19 -22.00 -1.30
C ASP A 69 19.02 -21.93 -0.30
N ILE A 70 18.78 -23.05 0.40
CA ILE A 70 17.87 -23.11 1.54
C ILE A 70 18.66 -22.71 2.79
N VAL A 71 18.25 -21.62 3.43
CA VAL A 71 18.95 -21.12 4.62
C VAL A 71 18.21 -21.58 5.86
N LEU A 72 18.85 -22.44 6.65
CA LEU A 72 18.27 -23.01 7.86
C LEU A 72 18.50 -22.08 9.04
N ASP A 73 17.40 -21.58 9.62
CA ASP A 73 17.42 -20.72 10.80
C ASP A 73 16.38 -21.16 11.83
N ASP A 74 16.65 -20.82 13.08
CA ASP A 74 15.72 -21.07 14.18
C ASP A 74 14.56 -20.08 14.10
N TYR A 75 13.34 -20.60 14.14
CA TYR A 75 12.12 -19.80 14.05
C TYR A 75 11.02 -20.35 14.96
N GLU A 76 10.11 -19.45 15.35
CA GLU A 76 8.91 -19.79 16.11
C GLU A 76 7.74 -20.02 15.13
N PRO A 77 7.13 -21.23 15.09
CA PRO A 77 6.04 -21.51 14.17
C PRO A 77 4.82 -20.60 14.37
N THR A 78 4.59 -20.13 15.59
CA THR A 78 3.48 -19.23 15.94
C THR A 78 3.62 -17.87 15.27
N SER A 79 4.83 -17.31 15.18
CA SER A 79 5.09 -16.06 14.45
C SER A 79 4.80 -16.22 12.96
N LEU A 80 5.24 -17.34 12.36
CA LEU A 80 4.95 -17.65 10.96
C LEU A 80 3.45 -17.73 10.69
N ILE A 81 2.71 -18.44 11.55
CA ILE A 81 1.26 -18.60 11.43
C ILE A 81 0.53 -17.26 11.55
N ASN A 82 0.89 -16.44 12.54
CA ASN A 82 0.29 -15.11 12.74
C ASN A 82 0.53 -14.19 11.54
N ASP A 83 1.76 -14.14 11.03
CA ASP A 83 2.11 -13.35 9.84
C ASP A 83 1.24 -13.73 8.64
N ILE A 84 1.11 -15.03 8.38
CA ILE A 84 0.30 -15.54 7.26
C ILE A 84 -1.18 -15.21 7.48
N ALA A 85 -1.69 -15.41 8.70
CA ALA A 85 -3.08 -15.09 9.03
C ALA A 85 -3.38 -13.60 8.77
N THR A 86 -2.48 -12.69 9.16
CA THR A 86 -2.62 -11.25 8.85
C THR A 86 -2.67 -11.01 7.35
N ILE A 87 -1.72 -11.56 6.59
CA ILE A 87 -1.63 -11.36 5.14
C ILE A 87 -2.91 -11.84 4.46
N ILE A 88 -3.43 -12.99 4.84
CA ILE A 88 -4.61 -13.59 4.20
C ILE A 88 -5.90 -12.88 4.64
N SER A 89 -6.06 -12.55 5.92
CA SER A 89 -7.22 -11.79 6.41
C SER A 89 -7.40 -10.46 5.69
N THR A 90 -6.31 -9.74 5.40
CA THR A 90 -6.37 -8.45 4.69
C THR A 90 -6.77 -8.57 3.22
N ARG A 91 -6.71 -9.78 2.63
CA ARG A 91 -7.04 -10.04 1.23
C ARG A 91 -8.45 -10.60 1.04
N ILE A 92 -9.09 -11.05 2.11
CA ILE A 92 -10.46 -11.54 2.07
C ILE A 92 -11.39 -10.33 2.14
N ASP A 93 -12.08 -10.03 1.04
CA ASP A 93 -13.02 -8.93 0.94
C ASP A 93 -14.40 -9.31 1.54
N LYS A 94 -14.80 -8.60 2.60
CA LYS A 94 -16.10 -8.69 3.31
C LYS A 94 -16.52 -10.11 3.77
N ASP A 95 -17.61 -10.19 4.54
CA ASP A 95 -18.06 -11.35 5.34
C ASP A 95 -18.41 -12.65 4.56
N ASP A 96 -18.17 -12.70 3.24
CA ASP A 96 -18.60 -13.78 2.36
C ASP A 96 -17.71 -15.04 2.44
N VAL A 97 -16.45 -14.89 2.88
CA VAL A 97 -15.50 -15.99 3.07
C VAL A 97 -14.92 -15.94 4.48
N GLU A 98 -15.07 -17.02 5.24
CA GLU A 98 -14.49 -17.13 6.59
C GLU A 98 -13.10 -17.77 6.52
N LEU A 99 -12.09 -17.08 7.08
CA LEU A 99 -10.77 -17.65 7.28
C LEU A 99 -10.75 -18.50 8.55
N ILE A 100 -10.31 -19.75 8.43
CA ILE A 100 -10.23 -20.73 9.51
C ILE A 100 -8.77 -21.11 9.72
N LEU A 101 -8.31 -21.11 10.98
CA LEU A 101 -6.99 -21.59 11.36
C LEU A 101 -7.14 -22.86 12.20
N ASP A 102 -6.65 -23.98 11.67
CA ASP A 102 -6.65 -25.27 12.36
C ASP A 102 -5.23 -25.62 12.80
N ILE A 103 -4.85 -25.18 14.00
CA ILE A 103 -3.48 -25.33 14.51
C ILE A 103 -3.44 -26.45 15.56
N ASN A 104 -2.43 -27.30 15.47
CA ASN A 104 -2.10 -28.26 16.52
C ASN A 104 -1.33 -27.55 17.67
N PRO A 105 -1.89 -27.46 18.90
CA PRO A 105 -1.26 -26.70 19.99
C PRO A 105 0.06 -27.31 20.47
N LYS A 106 0.31 -28.59 20.16
CA LYS A 106 1.54 -29.29 20.53
C LYS A 106 2.71 -29.01 19.59
N ILE A 107 2.52 -28.16 18.58
CA ILE A 107 3.60 -27.80 17.66
C ILE A 107 4.81 -27.28 18.45
N PRO A 108 6.04 -27.80 18.20
CA PRO A 108 7.22 -27.40 18.96
C PRO A 108 7.46 -25.89 18.94
N LYS A 109 7.95 -25.34 20.05
CA LYS A 109 8.18 -23.91 20.26
C LYS A 109 9.19 -23.31 19.29
N ILE A 110 10.28 -24.04 19.03
CA ILE A 110 11.33 -23.59 18.11
C ILE A 110 11.70 -24.71 17.15
N LEU A 111 11.59 -24.42 15.86
CA LEU A 111 12.02 -25.27 14.76
C LEU A 111 13.22 -24.64 14.04
N SER A 112 13.99 -25.44 13.33
CA SER A 112 15.07 -24.96 12.47
C SER A 112 14.80 -25.36 11.02
N GLY A 113 14.74 -24.34 10.15
CA GLY A 113 14.34 -24.44 8.75
C GLY A 113 14.34 -23.08 8.05
N ASP A 114 14.00 -23.06 6.77
CA ASP A 114 13.91 -21.80 6.01
C ASP A 114 12.50 -21.20 6.14
N MET A 115 12.30 -20.39 7.19
CA MET A 115 11.02 -19.72 7.47
C MET A 115 10.57 -18.82 6.32
N VAL A 116 11.51 -18.18 5.61
CA VAL A 116 11.20 -17.25 4.51
C VAL A 116 10.59 -18.03 3.35
N ARG A 117 11.17 -19.19 2.99
CA ARG A 117 10.62 -20.05 1.93
C ARG A 117 9.32 -20.73 2.36
N LEU A 118 9.20 -21.16 3.61
CA LEU A 118 7.92 -21.65 4.14
C LEU A 118 6.82 -20.60 4.05
N LYS A 119 7.10 -19.36 4.48
CA LYS A 119 6.16 -18.23 4.37
C LYS A 119 5.77 -17.98 2.92
N GLN A 120 6.72 -18.00 1.99
CA GLN A 120 6.47 -17.84 0.56
C GLN A 120 5.55 -18.93 0.00
N ILE A 121 5.86 -20.21 0.29
CA ILE A 121 5.06 -21.36 -0.16
C ILE A 121 3.63 -21.24 0.36
N ILE A 122 3.47 -21.04 1.68
CA ILE A 122 2.16 -21.01 2.32
C ILE A 122 1.34 -19.81 1.82
N THR A 123 1.94 -18.63 1.77
CA THR A 123 1.27 -17.40 1.30
C THR A 123 0.78 -17.56 -0.13
N ASN A 124 1.58 -18.19 -1.00
CA ASN A 124 1.19 -18.44 -2.38
C ASN A 124 0.01 -19.43 -2.49
N LEU A 125 0.05 -20.55 -1.75
CA LEU A 125 -1.07 -21.50 -1.73
C LEU A 125 -2.36 -20.86 -1.18
N ALA A 126 -2.25 -20.10 -0.09
CA ALA A 126 -3.38 -19.42 0.53
C ALA A 126 -3.94 -18.28 -0.34
N ASN A 127 -3.08 -17.53 -1.05
CA ASN A 127 -3.52 -16.52 -2.02
C ASN A 127 -4.32 -17.14 -3.16
N ASN A 128 -3.93 -18.32 -3.64
CA ASN A 128 -4.72 -19.04 -4.65
C ASN A 128 -6.10 -19.42 -4.08
N ALA A 129 -6.19 -19.88 -2.84
CA ALA A 129 -7.47 -20.17 -2.20
C ALA A 129 -8.37 -18.92 -2.12
N VAL A 130 -7.83 -17.76 -1.72
CA VAL A 130 -8.58 -16.48 -1.69
C VAL A 130 -9.07 -16.11 -3.10
N LYS A 131 -8.20 -16.24 -4.10
CA LYS A 131 -8.51 -15.88 -5.49
C LYS A 131 -9.66 -16.69 -6.09
N PHE A 132 -9.79 -17.97 -5.72
CA PHE A 132 -10.73 -18.91 -6.33
C PHE A 132 -11.96 -19.21 -5.46
N THR A 133 -12.05 -18.61 -4.28
CA THR A 133 -13.18 -18.78 -3.34
C THR A 133 -13.98 -17.50 -3.24
N LYS A 134 -15.24 -17.55 -3.66
CA LYS A 134 -16.16 -16.40 -3.57
C LYS A 134 -17.04 -16.42 -2.33
N LEU A 135 -17.41 -17.62 -1.88
CA LEU A 135 -18.30 -17.85 -0.76
C LEU A 135 -17.83 -19.09 0.02
N GLY A 136 -17.99 -19.06 1.34
CA GLY A 136 -17.75 -20.21 2.22
C GLY A 136 -16.55 -20.02 3.13
N GLN A 137 -15.54 -20.88 3.04
CA GLN A 137 -14.38 -20.84 3.93
C GLN A 137 -13.06 -21.13 3.23
N ILE A 138 -11.98 -20.66 3.85
CA ILE A 138 -10.61 -21.05 3.57
C ILE A 138 -10.01 -21.52 4.90
N CYS A 139 -9.56 -22.76 4.96
CA CYS A 139 -8.96 -23.35 6.14
C CYS A 139 -7.45 -23.55 5.95
N LEU A 140 -6.65 -22.94 6.83
CA LEU A 140 -5.21 -23.16 6.93
C LEU A 140 -4.94 -24.10 8.10
N LYS A 141 -4.54 -25.34 7.82
CA LYS A 141 -4.21 -26.34 8.82
C LYS A 141 -2.71 -26.47 9.01
N TYR A 142 -2.29 -26.43 10.27
CA TYR A 142 -0.90 -26.58 10.72
C TYR A 142 -0.81 -27.76 11.68
N ASP A 143 -0.17 -28.83 11.24
CA ASP A 143 -0.01 -30.07 11.99
C ASP A 143 1.42 -30.58 11.88
N PHE A 144 1.77 -31.63 12.60
CA PHE A 144 3.10 -32.22 12.52
C PHE A 144 3.13 -33.68 12.99
N GLU A 145 4.16 -34.40 12.53
CA GLU A 145 4.45 -35.76 12.96
C GLU A 145 5.93 -35.91 13.31
N PHE A 146 6.25 -36.52 14.46
CA PHE A 146 7.64 -36.83 14.79
C PHE A 146 8.17 -37.95 13.89
N VAL A 147 9.25 -37.67 13.17
CA VAL A 147 10.00 -38.67 12.39
C VAL A 147 11.15 -39.23 13.23
N SER A 148 11.72 -38.40 14.11
CA SER A 148 12.72 -38.77 15.11
C SER A 148 12.58 -37.87 16.34
N LYS A 149 13.45 -38.02 17.35
CA LYS A 149 13.42 -37.15 18.55
C LYS A 149 13.70 -35.68 18.22
N ASP A 150 14.49 -35.41 17.19
CA ASP A 150 14.99 -34.08 16.85
C ASP A 150 14.44 -33.60 15.50
N THR A 151 13.48 -34.31 14.91
CA THR A 151 12.95 -33.99 13.58
C THR A 151 11.47 -34.30 13.51
N ILE A 152 10.70 -33.32 13.06
CA ILE A 152 9.30 -33.47 12.70
C ILE A 152 9.14 -33.35 11.19
N ASN A 153 8.07 -33.93 10.67
CA ASN A 153 7.48 -33.52 9.41
C ASN A 153 6.45 -32.45 9.76
N LEU A 154 6.68 -31.21 9.30
CA LEU A 154 5.68 -30.16 9.34
C LEU A 154 4.65 -30.44 8.24
N LEU A 155 3.40 -30.56 8.63
CA LEU A 155 2.26 -30.83 7.75
C LEU A 155 1.43 -29.56 7.62
N PHE A 156 1.34 -29.05 6.40
CA PHE A 156 0.49 -27.91 6.10
C PHE A 156 -0.55 -28.30 5.06
N SER A 157 -1.78 -27.81 5.22
CA SER A 157 -2.76 -27.84 4.15
C SER A 157 -3.57 -26.55 4.09
N VAL A 158 -3.87 -26.10 2.87
CA VAL A 158 -4.92 -25.11 2.62
C VAL A 158 -6.09 -25.79 1.92
N SER A 159 -7.27 -25.66 2.51
CA SER A 159 -8.53 -26.16 1.95
C SER A 159 -9.48 -25.00 1.69
N ASP A 160 -10.11 -24.99 0.51
CA ASP A 160 -11.05 -23.97 0.10
C ASP A 160 -12.37 -24.58 -0.38
N THR A 161 -13.47 -23.83 -0.28
CA THR A 161 -14.80 -24.20 -0.82
C THR A 161 -15.08 -23.51 -2.16
N GLY A 162 -14.04 -23.24 -2.93
CA GLY A 162 -14.10 -22.53 -4.20
C GLY A 162 -14.55 -23.40 -5.37
N VAL A 163 -14.18 -22.97 -6.58
CA VAL A 163 -14.63 -23.62 -7.83
C VAL A 163 -14.08 -25.02 -8.06
N GLY A 164 -13.06 -25.45 -7.30
CA GLY A 164 -12.35 -26.70 -7.52
C GLY A 164 -11.64 -26.77 -8.88
N ILE A 165 -11.01 -27.91 -9.15
CA ILE A 165 -10.14 -28.13 -10.31
C ILE A 165 -10.66 -29.34 -11.09
N LYS A 166 -10.70 -29.22 -12.43
CA LYS A 166 -11.12 -30.33 -13.29
C LYS A 166 -10.08 -31.46 -13.25
N PRO A 167 -10.49 -32.74 -13.24
CA PRO A 167 -9.56 -33.87 -13.19
C PRO A 167 -8.49 -33.86 -14.29
N GLU A 168 -8.83 -33.39 -15.49
CA GLU A 168 -7.95 -33.29 -16.66
C GLU A 168 -6.83 -32.23 -16.53
N ASP A 169 -6.98 -31.30 -15.58
CA ASP A 169 -6.04 -30.21 -15.36
C ASP A 169 -5.16 -30.41 -14.12
N ILE A 170 -5.45 -31.39 -13.26
CA ILE A 170 -4.67 -31.67 -12.04
C ILE A 170 -3.19 -31.92 -12.35
N ASN A 171 -2.89 -32.71 -13.39
CA ASN A 171 -1.52 -33.05 -13.78
C ASN A 171 -0.73 -31.87 -14.37
N LYS A 172 -1.40 -30.76 -14.68
CA LYS A 172 -0.85 -29.57 -15.31
C LYS A 172 -0.50 -28.48 -14.31
N LEU A 173 -1.08 -28.50 -13.11
CA LEU A 173 -1.00 -27.45 -12.08
C LEU A 173 0.43 -26.99 -11.72
N PHE A 174 1.39 -27.91 -11.73
CA PHE A 174 2.77 -27.64 -11.30
C PHE A 174 3.73 -27.39 -12.47
N GLN A 175 3.22 -27.23 -13.70
CA GLN A 175 4.03 -26.89 -14.86
C GLN A 175 4.19 -25.37 -14.95
N SER A 176 5.40 -24.90 -15.25
CA SER A 176 5.71 -23.47 -15.36
C SER A 176 4.90 -22.79 -16.48
N PHE A 177 4.47 -21.56 -16.22
CA PHE A 177 3.73 -20.70 -17.18
C PHE A 177 2.38 -21.24 -17.64
N GLN A 178 1.78 -22.19 -16.91
CA GLN A 178 0.43 -22.66 -17.21
C GLN A 178 -0.63 -21.92 -16.38
N GLN A 179 -1.63 -21.39 -17.08
CA GLN A 179 -2.87 -20.91 -16.49
C GLN A 179 -4.02 -21.80 -16.95
N LEU A 180 -4.83 -22.27 -16.00
CA LEU A 180 -5.99 -23.12 -16.27
C LEU A 180 -7.24 -22.28 -16.52
N ASP A 181 -8.10 -22.72 -17.45
CA ASP A 181 -9.39 -22.11 -17.80
C ASP A 181 -9.34 -20.61 -18.18
N SER A 182 -8.48 -20.26 -19.15
CA SER A 182 -8.28 -18.89 -19.67
C SER A 182 -9.53 -18.21 -20.27
N LYS A 183 -10.66 -18.91 -20.45
CA LYS A 183 -11.96 -18.29 -20.84
C LYS A 183 -12.80 -17.83 -19.64
N ARG A 184 -12.77 -18.54 -18.51
CA ARG A 184 -13.57 -18.23 -17.30
C ARG A 184 -12.78 -17.37 -16.31
N ASN A 185 -11.45 -17.47 -16.37
CA ASN A 185 -10.50 -16.78 -15.50
C ASN A 185 -9.84 -15.55 -16.17
N ARG A 186 -10.47 -14.96 -17.20
CA ARG A 186 -9.89 -13.81 -17.94
C ARG A 186 -9.55 -12.61 -17.05
N ASN A 187 -10.24 -12.46 -15.93
CA ASN A 187 -10.07 -11.35 -14.99
C ASN A 187 -9.21 -11.73 -13.77
N ILE A 188 -8.57 -12.91 -13.79
CA ILE A 188 -7.88 -13.50 -12.63
C ILE A 188 -6.37 -13.54 -12.95
N GLU A 189 -5.65 -12.46 -12.60
CA GLU A 189 -4.22 -12.24 -12.91
C GLU A 189 -3.29 -13.23 -12.21
N GLY A 190 -2.24 -13.72 -12.88
CA GLY A 190 -1.15 -14.48 -12.23
C GLY A 190 -0.13 -15.03 -13.23
N THR A 191 1.15 -15.11 -12.86
CA THR A 191 2.26 -15.54 -13.73
C THR A 191 2.17 -17.00 -14.19
N GLY A 192 1.43 -17.84 -13.47
CA GLY A 192 1.47 -19.29 -13.64
C GLY A 192 2.79 -19.91 -13.12
N LEU A 193 3.62 -19.14 -12.41
CA LEU A 193 4.89 -19.63 -11.85
C LEU A 193 4.76 -20.04 -10.38
N GLY A 194 3.83 -19.44 -9.63
CA GLY A 194 3.71 -19.67 -8.19
C GLY A 194 3.71 -21.14 -7.78
N LEU A 195 2.80 -21.97 -8.30
CA LEU A 195 2.73 -23.39 -7.91
C LEU A 195 3.98 -24.17 -8.30
N ALA A 196 4.59 -23.85 -9.44
CA ALA A 196 5.85 -24.47 -9.88
C ALA A 196 7.00 -24.12 -8.93
N ILE A 197 7.13 -22.85 -8.54
CA ILE A 197 8.12 -22.37 -7.56
C ILE A 197 7.88 -23.05 -6.21
N SER A 198 6.64 -23.09 -5.71
CA SER A 198 6.32 -23.76 -4.45
C SER A 198 6.74 -25.23 -4.46
N LYS A 199 6.45 -25.97 -5.54
CA LYS A 199 6.86 -27.38 -5.66
C LYS A 199 8.37 -27.55 -5.66
N GLN A 200 9.10 -26.69 -6.37
CA GLN A 200 10.56 -26.77 -6.40
C GLN A 200 11.18 -26.41 -5.05
N LEU A 201 10.69 -25.37 -4.35
CA LEU A 201 11.13 -25.01 -3.01
C LEU A 201 10.89 -26.15 -2.01
N ILE A 202 9.69 -26.75 -2.03
CA ILE A 202 9.37 -27.91 -1.19
C ILE A 202 10.33 -29.07 -1.49
N THR A 203 10.66 -29.30 -2.76
CA THR A 203 11.62 -30.35 -3.16
C THR A 203 13.03 -30.06 -2.64
N LEU A 204 13.51 -28.81 -2.74
CA LEU A 204 14.80 -28.37 -2.19
C LEU A 204 14.86 -28.52 -0.66
N MET A 205 13.71 -28.38 0.01
CA MET A 205 13.56 -28.61 1.45
C MET A 205 13.31 -30.09 1.81
N ASN A 206 13.50 -31.03 0.87
CA ASN A 206 13.27 -32.48 1.05
C ASN A 206 11.84 -32.85 1.45
N GLY A 207 10.87 -32.07 0.97
CA GLY A 207 9.45 -32.27 1.21
C GLY A 207 8.68 -32.83 0.00
N SER A 208 7.36 -32.92 0.16
CA SER A 208 6.42 -33.31 -0.90
C SER A 208 5.17 -32.43 -0.89
N ILE A 209 4.56 -32.21 -2.06
CA ILE A 209 3.29 -31.49 -2.23
C ILE A 209 2.28 -32.35 -2.98
N SER A 210 1.02 -32.29 -2.56
CA SER A 210 -0.11 -32.97 -3.19
C SER A 210 -1.31 -32.03 -3.31
N VAL A 211 -2.26 -32.42 -4.14
CA VAL A 211 -3.52 -31.70 -4.33
C VAL A 211 -4.66 -32.71 -4.46
N GLU A 212 -5.74 -32.45 -3.74
CA GLU A 212 -7.02 -33.14 -3.84
C GLU A 212 -8.07 -32.10 -4.18
N SER A 213 -8.88 -32.33 -5.22
CA SER A 213 -9.89 -31.35 -5.62
C SER A 213 -11.06 -32.02 -6.30
N VAL A 214 -12.25 -31.50 -6.01
CA VAL A 214 -13.50 -31.88 -6.65
C VAL A 214 -14.06 -30.62 -7.32
N TYR A 215 -14.23 -30.68 -8.64
CA TYR A 215 -14.72 -29.55 -9.42
C TYR A 215 -16.12 -29.13 -8.96
N GLY A 216 -16.24 -27.87 -8.52
CA GLY A 216 -17.45 -27.29 -7.97
C GLY A 216 -17.60 -27.38 -6.44
N GLU A 217 -16.76 -28.14 -5.74
CA GLU A 217 -16.82 -28.30 -4.29
C GLU A 217 -15.62 -27.66 -3.56
N GLY A 218 -14.46 -27.58 -4.22
CA GLY A 218 -13.27 -26.94 -3.65
C GLY A 218 -11.97 -27.68 -3.93
N SER A 219 -10.90 -27.22 -3.29
CA SER A 219 -9.57 -27.83 -3.41
C SER A 219 -8.87 -27.91 -2.06
N THR A 220 -7.99 -28.89 -1.90
CA THR A 220 -7.06 -29.00 -0.78
C THR A 220 -5.66 -29.20 -1.32
N PHE A 221 -4.78 -28.24 -1.05
CA PHE A 221 -3.35 -28.35 -1.33
C PHE A 221 -2.62 -28.65 -0.03
N SER A 222 -1.81 -29.71 -0.03
CA SER A 222 -1.11 -30.18 1.15
C SER A 222 0.37 -30.30 0.87
N PHE A 223 1.22 -29.94 1.82
CA PHE A 223 2.63 -30.24 1.75
C PHE A 223 3.18 -30.76 3.07
N THR A 224 4.30 -31.47 2.95
CA THR A 224 5.09 -31.97 4.06
C THR A 224 6.53 -31.54 3.89
N VAL A 225 7.14 -30.97 4.92
CA VAL A 225 8.58 -30.63 4.92
C VAL A 225 9.22 -31.07 6.25
N PRO A 226 10.35 -31.78 6.23
CA PRO A 226 11.09 -32.11 7.44
C PRO A 226 11.67 -30.85 8.10
N GLN A 227 11.49 -30.69 9.41
CA GLN A 227 11.99 -29.59 10.21
C GLN A 227 12.72 -30.13 11.44
N LYS A 228 13.88 -29.55 11.76
CA LYS A 228 14.61 -29.93 12.97
C LYS A 228 13.97 -29.27 14.19
N VAL A 229 13.83 -30.00 15.28
CA VAL A 229 13.30 -29.48 16.55
C VAL A 229 14.46 -28.92 17.39
N ILE A 230 14.37 -27.66 17.77
CA ILE A 230 15.33 -26.99 18.66
C ILE A 230 14.79 -26.90 20.08
N ASN A 231 13.50 -26.56 20.21
CA ASN A 231 12.78 -26.64 21.46
C ASN A 231 11.46 -27.41 21.25
N ALA A 232 11.38 -28.57 21.89
CA ALA A 232 10.25 -29.50 21.82
C ALA A 232 9.08 -29.15 22.75
N GLU A 233 9.22 -28.14 23.61
CA GLU A 233 8.10 -27.63 24.40
C GLU A 233 6.96 -27.18 23.47
N PRO A 234 5.69 -27.41 23.83
CA PRO A 234 4.56 -26.90 23.06
C PRO A 234 4.61 -25.38 22.93
N SER A 235 4.39 -24.90 21.71
CA SER A 235 4.23 -23.46 21.43
C SER A 235 3.04 -22.84 22.14
N ILE A 236 1.99 -23.63 22.38
CA ILE A 236 0.70 -23.17 22.91
C ILE A 236 0.41 -23.95 24.19
N PHE A 237 0.34 -23.24 25.31
CA PHE A 237 -0.01 -23.81 26.60
C PHE A 237 -0.88 -22.82 27.39
N LEU A 238 -1.68 -23.37 28.30
CA LEU A 238 -2.46 -22.60 29.27
C LEU A 238 -1.72 -22.60 30.61
N ASN A 239 -1.64 -21.45 31.27
CA ASN A 239 -1.11 -21.34 32.63
C ASN A 239 -2.01 -22.15 33.60
N ASP A 240 -1.44 -22.66 34.69
CA ASP A 240 -2.08 -23.61 35.64
C ASP A 240 -3.37 -23.08 36.29
N THR A 241 -4.48 -23.11 35.55
CA THR A 241 -5.91 -23.24 35.89
C THR A 241 -6.74 -22.77 34.68
N PRO A 242 -6.96 -23.59 33.64
CA PRO A 242 -7.82 -23.21 32.53
C PRO A 242 -9.27 -23.03 33.03
N PRO A 243 -10.03 -22.06 32.50
CA PRO A 243 -11.45 -21.98 32.78
C PRO A 243 -12.14 -23.25 32.29
N LYS A 244 -13.07 -23.77 33.11
CA LYS A 244 -13.71 -25.04 32.81
C LYS A 244 -14.75 -24.94 31.69
N HIS A 245 -15.32 -23.75 31.46
CA HIS A 245 -16.43 -23.56 30.53
C HIS A 245 -16.32 -22.24 29.75
N ALA A 246 -16.66 -22.32 28.47
CA ALA A 246 -16.89 -21.21 27.58
C ALA A 246 -18.23 -21.39 26.85
N ALA A 247 -18.83 -20.29 26.40
CA ALA A 247 -20.02 -20.36 25.56
C ALA A 247 -19.98 -19.28 24.47
N GLY A 248 -20.60 -19.53 23.32
CA GLY A 248 -20.53 -18.59 22.21
C GLY A 248 -21.79 -18.53 21.35
N PHE A 249 -22.05 -17.34 20.81
CA PHE A 249 -23.23 -16.98 20.01
C PHE A 249 -22.86 -16.83 18.51
N LEU A 250 -21.89 -17.61 18.04
CA LEU A 250 -21.35 -17.49 16.68
C LEU A 250 -22.35 -18.00 15.63
N ASN A 251 -22.86 -17.08 14.82
CA ASN A 251 -23.78 -17.37 13.73
C ASN A 251 -23.12 -18.07 12.51
N ASN A 252 -21.83 -17.81 12.26
CA ASN A 252 -21.11 -18.47 11.17
C ASN A 252 -20.80 -19.92 11.56
N THR A 253 -21.36 -20.87 10.80
CA THR A 253 -21.23 -22.31 11.04
C THR A 253 -19.76 -22.78 11.00
N TYR A 254 -18.94 -22.27 10.08
CA TYR A 254 -17.53 -22.67 9.96
C TYR A 254 -16.72 -22.21 11.17
N ALA A 255 -16.87 -20.93 11.54
CA ALA A 255 -16.19 -20.36 12.71
C ALA A 255 -16.61 -21.06 14.01
N ASN A 256 -17.89 -21.39 14.17
CA ASN A 256 -18.41 -22.08 15.36
C ASN A 256 -17.85 -23.51 15.47
N ILE A 257 -17.87 -24.28 14.37
CA ILE A 257 -17.27 -25.62 14.32
C ILE A 257 -15.78 -25.57 14.67
N GLN A 258 -15.03 -24.60 14.13
CA GLN A 258 -13.61 -24.48 14.44
C GLN A 258 -13.40 -24.08 15.90
N LEU A 259 -14.14 -23.10 16.43
CA LEU A 259 -14.01 -22.68 17.83
C LEU A 259 -14.23 -23.86 18.78
N LYS A 260 -15.26 -24.68 18.53
CA LYS A 260 -15.53 -25.89 19.31
C LYS A 260 -14.36 -26.88 19.27
N ARG A 261 -13.74 -27.08 18.10
CA ARG A 261 -12.55 -27.95 17.96
C ARG A 261 -11.36 -27.38 18.73
N ASP A 262 -11.12 -26.09 18.63
CA ASP A 262 -10.00 -25.42 19.29
C ASP A 262 -10.15 -25.44 20.81
N MET A 263 -11.36 -25.23 21.33
CA MET A 263 -11.68 -25.40 22.75
C MET A 263 -11.40 -26.82 23.23
N HIS A 264 -11.83 -27.83 22.47
CA HIS A 264 -11.54 -29.23 22.79
C HIS A 264 -10.03 -29.54 22.77
N LYS A 265 -9.25 -28.95 21.85
CA LYS A 265 -7.78 -29.12 21.84
C LYS A 265 -7.10 -28.52 23.07
N LEU A 266 -7.76 -27.56 23.72
CA LEU A 266 -7.30 -26.87 24.92
C LEU A 266 -7.93 -27.44 26.21
N ASP A 267 -8.68 -28.54 26.12
CA ASP A 267 -9.40 -29.17 27.23
C ASP A 267 -10.42 -28.24 27.93
N ILE A 268 -11.09 -27.37 27.16
CA ILE A 268 -12.13 -26.44 27.65
C ILE A 268 -13.51 -26.89 27.13
N GLU A 269 -14.50 -26.96 28.03
CA GLU A 269 -15.89 -27.26 27.65
C GLU A 269 -16.52 -26.04 26.94
N TYR A 270 -17.02 -26.24 25.71
CA TYR A 270 -17.64 -25.17 24.93
C TYR A 270 -19.13 -25.46 24.65
N THR A 271 -19.98 -24.54 25.08
CA THR A 271 -21.42 -24.56 24.79
C THR A 271 -21.73 -23.68 23.58
N ASP A 272 -22.30 -24.29 22.55
CA ASP A 272 -22.80 -23.58 21.39
C ASP A 272 -24.20 -23.01 21.69
N LEU A 273 -24.30 -21.68 21.67
CA LEU A 273 -25.54 -20.92 21.91
C LEU A 273 -26.03 -20.24 20.63
N LYS A 274 -25.67 -20.78 19.46
CA LYS A 274 -26.17 -20.31 18.17
C LYS A 274 -27.70 -20.24 18.17
N ASP A 275 -28.24 -19.20 17.51
CA ASP A 275 -29.67 -18.90 17.39
C ASP A 275 -30.40 -18.55 18.71
N MET A 276 -29.71 -18.51 19.85
CA MET A 276 -30.29 -18.02 21.11
C MET A 276 -30.23 -16.50 21.21
N ASP A 277 -31.25 -15.90 21.82
CA ASP A 277 -31.24 -14.48 22.16
C ASP A 277 -30.27 -14.20 23.32
N ILE A 278 -29.26 -13.38 23.04
CA ILE A 278 -28.14 -13.12 23.98
C ILE A 278 -28.66 -12.50 25.28
N LEU A 279 -29.52 -11.49 25.19
CA LEU A 279 -29.98 -10.75 26.37
C LEU A 279 -30.89 -11.62 27.26
N SER A 280 -31.76 -12.43 26.67
CA SER A 280 -32.61 -13.37 27.38
C SER A 280 -31.77 -14.42 28.11
N PHE A 281 -30.76 -14.99 27.44
CA PHE A 281 -29.84 -15.95 28.05
C PHE A 281 -29.06 -15.32 29.22
N LEU A 282 -28.49 -14.14 29.01
CA LEU A 282 -27.75 -13.43 30.07
C LEU A 282 -28.63 -13.14 31.29
N THR A 283 -29.90 -12.78 31.08
CA THR A 283 -30.84 -12.48 32.15
C THR A 283 -31.24 -13.73 32.94
N GLU A 284 -31.46 -14.85 32.27
CA GLU A 284 -31.87 -16.12 32.88
C GLU A 284 -30.74 -16.79 33.66
N TYR A 285 -29.51 -16.76 33.13
CA TYR A 285 -28.37 -17.51 33.66
C TYR A 285 -27.34 -16.66 34.43
N LYS A 286 -27.61 -15.38 34.69
CA LYS A 286 -26.66 -14.43 35.30
C LYS A 286 -25.85 -14.97 36.49
N ASP A 287 -26.49 -15.73 37.39
CA ASP A 287 -25.89 -16.23 38.64
C ASP A 287 -25.05 -17.52 38.42
N GLN A 288 -25.11 -18.11 37.23
CA GLN A 288 -24.41 -19.35 36.84
C GLN A 288 -23.21 -19.09 35.91
N LEU A 289 -23.04 -17.85 35.44
CA LEU A 289 -22.03 -17.47 34.45
C LEU A 289 -20.69 -17.03 35.07
N THR A 290 -20.53 -17.15 36.39
CA THR A 290 -19.27 -16.84 37.08
C THR A 290 -18.13 -17.70 36.51
N ASN A 291 -17.05 -17.05 36.07
CA ASN A 291 -15.87 -17.69 35.48
C ASN A 291 -16.11 -18.38 34.11
N THR A 292 -17.18 -17.99 33.40
CA THR A 292 -17.45 -18.40 32.02
C THR A 292 -17.03 -17.30 31.06
N TYR A 293 -16.38 -17.68 29.95
CA TYR A 293 -16.03 -16.77 28.87
C TYR A 293 -17.12 -16.81 27.79
N LEU A 294 -17.68 -15.65 27.48
CA LEU A 294 -18.79 -15.49 26.54
C LEU A 294 -18.32 -14.86 25.23
N PHE A 295 -18.40 -15.62 24.15
CA PHE A 295 -17.99 -15.20 22.80
C PHE A 295 -19.19 -14.62 22.05
N ILE A 296 -19.17 -13.31 21.80
CA ILE A 296 -20.28 -12.58 21.16
C ILE A 296 -19.78 -11.91 19.87
N PRO A 297 -20.43 -12.11 18.71
CA PRO A 297 -20.10 -11.36 17.51
C PRO A 297 -20.30 -9.85 17.69
N TYR A 298 -19.39 -9.03 17.18
CA TYR A 298 -19.46 -7.57 17.30
C TYR A 298 -20.81 -6.99 16.84
N LYS A 299 -21.34 -7.47 15.71
CA LYS A 299 -22.64 -7.04 15.16
C LYS A 299 -23.83 -7.32 16.08
N ASP A 300 -23.69 -8.33 16.95
CA ASP A 300 -24.75 -8.79 17.86
C ASP A 300 -24.57 -8.18 19.27
N PHE A 301 -23.47 -7.45 19.52
CA PHE A 301 -23.14 -6.81 20.80
C PHE A 301 -23.77 -5.41 20.95
N SER A 302 -25.11 -5.38 20.94
CA SER A 302 -25.94 -4.17 21.01
C SER A 302 -25.83 -3.41 22.35
N GLN A 303 -26.26 -2.14 22.37
CA GLN A 303 -26.23 -1.29 23.57
C GLN A 303 -26.90 -1.93 24.81
N PRO A 304 -28.09 -2.58 24.73
CA PRO A 304 -28.68 -3.25 25.88
C PRO A 304 -27.80 -4.35 26.49
N ILE A 305 -27.06 -5.08 25.64
CA ILE A 305 -26.12 -6.12 26.09
C ILE A 305 -24.90 -5.47 26.75
N GLN A 306 -24.39 -4.37 26.18
CA GLN A 306 -23.30 -3.59 26.78
C GLN A 306 -23.67 -3.08 28.18
N ASP A 307 -24.85 -2.49 28.31
CA ASP A 307 -25.36 -1.96 29.59
C ASP A 307 -25.50 -3.08 30.64
N PHE A 308 -25.96 -4.28 30.22
CA PHE A 308 -26.05 -5.44 31.10
C PHE A 308 -24.66 -5.92 31.56
N VAL A 309 -23.71 -6.08 30.64
CA VAL A 309 -22.35 -6.55 30.93
C VAL A 309 -21.60 -5.56 31.82
N GLN A 310 -21.83 -4.27 31.65
CA GLN A 310 -21.26 -3.22 32.52
C GLN A 310 -21.74 -3.31 33.96
N GLN A 311 -22.96 -3.81 34.19
CA GLN A 311 -23.51 -3.99 35.54
C GLN A 311 -23.04 -5.30 36.20
N GLN A 312 -22.27 -6.14 35.49
CA GLN A 312 -21.87 -7.47 35.93
C GLN A 312 -20.35 -7.64 35.83
N GLU A 313 -19.62 -7.18 36.84
CA GLU A 313 -18.14 -7.20 36.88
C GLU A 313 -17.52 -8.61 36.82
N GLN A 314 -18.30 -9.67 37.06
CA GLN A 314 -17.83 -11.07 37.07
C GLN A 314 -17.93 -11.78 35.71
N LEU A 315 -18.54 -11.16 34.69
CA LEU A 315 -18.69 -11.75 33.36
C LEU A 315 -17.48 -11.44 32.49
N ASN A 316 -16.83 -12.46 31.93
CA ASN A 316 -15.77 -12.28 30.95
C ASN A 316 -16.37 -12.33 29.53
N VAL A 317 -16.49 -11.19 28.86
CA VAL A 317 -17.07 -11.10 27.52
C VAL A 317 -15.99 -10.88 26.47
N ILE A 318 -15.97 -11.75 25.47
CA ILE A 318 -15.08 -11.67 24.31
C ILE A 318 -15.91 -11.26 23.10
N VAL A 319 -15.68 -10.04 22.62
CA VAL A 319 -16.34 -9.50 21.43
C VAL A 319 -15.52 -9.83 20.20
N ILE A 320 -16.10 -10.60 19.28
CA ILE A 320 -15.44 -11.05 18.06
C ILE A 320 -15.73 -10.07 16.92
N ALA A 321 -14.73 -9.31 16.52
CA ALA A 321 -14.83 -8.30 15.48
C ALA A 321 -14.21 -8.79 14.16
N PRO A 322 -14.74 -8.36 13.00
CA PRO A 322 -13.99 -8.40 11.75
C PRO A 322 -12.69 -7.59 11.86
N TYR A 323 -11.73 -7.85 10.96
CA TYR A 323 -10.42 -7.20 10.97
C TYR A 323 -10.53 -5.67 10.76
N ASN A 324 -11.49 -5.21 9.96
CA ASN A 324 -11.67 -3.79 9.61
C ASN A 324 -12.46 -2.96 10.63
N VAL A 325 -12.86 -3.54 11.77
CA VAL A 325 -13.67 -2.86 12.79
C VAL A 325 -12.78 -2.49 13.97
N SER A 326 -12.52 -1.20 14.16
CA SER A 326 -11.91 -0.69 15.40
C SER A 326 -13.02 -0.33 16.38
N ALA A 327 -13.02 -0.95 17.56
CA ALA A 327 -13.94 -0.65 18.64
C ALA A 327 -13.16 -0.59 19.96
N THR A 328 -13.61 0.25 20.89
CA THR A 328 -13.06 0.33 22.24
C THR A 328 -14.21 0.40 23.23
N TYR A 329 -14.16 -0.43 24.27
CA TYR A 329 -15.11 -0.42 25.37
C TYR A 329 -14.40 0.03 26.64
N THR A 330 -15.11 0.78 27.48
CA THR A 330 -14.55 1.38 28.71
C THR A 330 -14.36 0.36 29.84
N SER A 331 -14.97 -0.82 29.73
CA SER A 331 -15.09 -1.79 30.81
C SER A 331 -13.97 -2.83 30.77
N LEU A 332 -13.37 -3.10 31.94
CA LEU A 332 -12.26 -4.05 32.11
C LEU A 332 -12.65 -5.52 31.82
N ASN A 333 -13.94 -5.84 31.80
CA ASN A 333 -14.48 -7.18 31.64
C ASN A 333 -14.89 -7.52 30.18
N ILE A 334 -14.60 -6.61 29.24
CA ILE A 334 -14.84 -6.78 27.81
C ILE A 334 -13.49 -6.81 27.07
N LEU A 335 -13.22 -7.90 26.37
CA LEU A 335 -12.06 -8.05 25.49
C LEU A 335 -12.51 -8.11 24.04
N ILE A 336 -11.92 -7.28 23.18
CA ILE A 336 -12.18 -7.34 21.74
C ILE A 336 -11.09 -8.19 21.09
N VAL A 337 -11.53 -9.09 20.21
CA VAL A 337 -10.67 -10.03 19.51
C VAL A 337 -11.08 -10.04 18.04
N HIS A 338 -10.10 -9.94 17.15
CA HIS A 338 -10.39 -9.97 15.72
C HIS A 338 -10.34 -11.39 15.18
N LYS A 339 -11.16 -11.64 14.16
CA LYS A 339 -11.06 -12.86 13.36
C LYS A 339 -9.72 -12.93 12.59
N PRO A 340 -9.19 -14.14 12.32
CA PRO A 340 -9.74 -15.44 12.69
C PRO A 340 -9.45 -15.82 14.15
N LEU A 341 -10.42 -16.46 14.81
CA LEU A 341 -10.17 -17.13 16.09
C LEU A 341 -9.34 -18.40 15.85
N SER A 342 -8.45 -18.70 16.79
CA SER A 342 -7.61 -19.89 16.77
C SER A 342 -7.18 -20.27 18.18
N VAL A 343 -6.60 -21.46 18.36
CA VAL A 343 -5.96 -21.85 19.63
C VAL A 343 -4.89 -20.86 20.12
N LEU A 344 -4.21 -20.13 19.23
CA LEU A 344 -3.25 -19.07 19.63
C LEU A 344 -3.96 -17.91 20.31
N THR A 345 -5.06 -17.46 19.69
CA THR A 345 -5.94 -16.42 20.23
C THR A 345 -6.47 -16.82 21.60
N LEU A 346 -7.01 -18.02 21.70
CA LEU A 346 -7.60 -18.54 22.92
C LEU A 346 -6.58 -18.64 24.05
N ALA A 347 -5.39 -19.19 23.78
CA ALA A 347 -4.34 -19.28 24.78
C ALA A 347 -3.93 -17.90 25.31
N GLY A 348 -3.77 -16.90 24.44
CA GLY A 348 -3.48 -15.52 24.86
C GLY A 348 -4.57 -14.93 25.76
N ILE A 349 -5.85 -15.14 25.41
CA ILE A 349 -7.00 -14.70 26.22
C ILE A 349 -6.96 -15.34 27.61
N TYR A 350 -6.75 -16.66 27.67
CA TYR A 350 -6.79 -17.42 28.92
C TYR A 350 -5.55 -17.26 29.80
N ASN A 351 -4.41 -16.94 29.20
CA ASN A 351 -3.20 -16.59 29.94
C ASN A 351 -3.21 -15.14 30.45
N HIS A 352 -4.26 -14.37 30.17
CA HIS A 352 -4.35 -12.93 30.44
C HIS A 352 -3.19 -12.14 29.80
N GLU A 353 -2.68 -12.64 28.68
CA GLU A 353 -1.69 -11.94 27.90
C GLU A 353 -2.38 -10.78 27.16
N THR A 354 -1.63 -9.72 26.87
CA THR A 354 -2.15 -8.66 26.00
C THR A 354 -2.35 -9.26 24.61
N VAL A 355 -3.59 -9.61 24.28
CA VAL A 355 -3.99 -10.08 22.94
C VAL A 355 -3.99 -8.89 22.00
N SER A 356 -2.81 -8.31 21.74
CA SER A 356 -2.63 -7.32 20.67
C SER A 356 -2.61 -8.10 19.37
N GLN A 357 -3.81 -8.47 18.92
CA GLN A 357 -3.90 -9.37 17.79
C GLN A 357 -3.63 -8.67 16.48
N TYR A 358 -3.99 -7.40 16.34
CA TYR A 358 -3.68 -6.65 15.13
C TYR A 358 -3.69 -5.15 15.46
N ASP A 359 -2.55 -4.48 15.33
CA ASP A 359 -2.54 -3.03 15.11
C ASP A 359 -3.28 -2.78 13.76
N THR A 360 -4.33 -1.99 13.83
CA THR A 360 -5.50 -1.89 12.94
C THR A 360 -5.23 -1.35 11.52
N THR A 361 -6.15 -1.65 10.59
CA THR A 361 -6.10 -1.37 9.13
C THR A 361 -6.93 -0.16 8.71
N SER A 362 -6.56 1.03 9.16
CA SER A 362 -6.79 2.21 8.33
C SER A 362 -5.43 2.73 7.87
N SER A 363 -5.35 3.29 6.65
CA SER A 363 -4.15 3.99 6.17
C SER A 363 -3.69 5.09 7.13
N ASP A 364 -4.61 5.54 8.01
CA ASP A 364 -4.43 6.66 8.90
C ASP A 364 -4.02 6.23 10.33
N GLU A 365 -4.04 4.93 10.68
CA GLU A 365 -3.73 4.42 12.03
C GLU A 365 -2.30 3.87 12.20
N TYR A 366 -1.50 3.72 11.14
CA TYR A 366 -0.06 3.46 11.35
C TYR A 366 0.62 4.64 12.07
N TYR A 367 0.06 5.84 11.90
CA TYR A 367 0.53 7.09 12.49
C TYR A 367 -0.19 7.40 13.81
N ASP A 368 -0.29 6.41 14.71
CA ASP A 368 -0.91 6.56 16.03
C ASP A 368 -0.06 7.34 17.06
N PHE A 369 1.08 7.87 16.63
CA PHE A 369 1.97 8.71 17.43
C PHE A 369 2.64 9.81 16.60
N THR A 370 3.13 10.84 17.28
CA THR A 370 4.09 11.80 16.70
C THR A 370 5.37 11.81 17.52
N ALA A 371 6.46 12.28 16.90
CA ALA A 371 7.78 12.37 17.51
C ALA A 371 8.54 13.63 17.08
N GLU A 372 7.93 14.80 17.31
CA GLU A 372 8.42 16.14 16.91
C GLU A 372 9.87 16.48 17.34
N THR A 373 10.34 15.83 18.41
CA THR A 373 11.67 16.07 18.98
C THR A 373 12.68 14.98 18.61
N ALA A 374 12.25 13.97 17.84
CA ALA A 374 13.13 12.92 17.35
C ALA A 374 13.86 13.40 16.09
N LYS A 375 15.18 13.24 16.09
CA LYS A 375 16.07 13.47 14.95
C LYS A 375 16.43 12.13 14.32
N ILE A 376 16.11 11.96 13.05
CA ILE A 376 16.34 10.73 12.30
C ILE A 376 17.27 11.04 11.13
N LEU A 377 18.27 10.19 10.90
CA LEU A 377 19.10 10.24 9.70
C LEU A 377 18.69 9.09 8.76
N ILE A 378 18.40 9.40 7.50
CA ILE A 378 18.14 8.40 6.45
C ILE A 378 19.29 8.42 5.45
N VAL A 379 19.89 7.26 5.20
CA VAL A 379 21.05 7.10 4.31
C VAL A 379 20.71 6.12 3.21
N ASP A 380 20.80 6.56 1.95
CA ASP A 380 20.50 5.78 0.75
C ASP A 380 21.21 6.44 -0.44
N ASP A 381 21.81 5.66 -1.35
CA ASP A 381 22.56 6.20 -2.49
C ASP A 381 21.67 6.75 -3.61
N ASN A 382 20.36 6.54 -3.51
CA ASN A 382 19.38 7.01 -4.47
C ASN A 382 18.48 8.10 -3.86
N SER A 383 18.51 9.30 -4.45
CA SER A 383 17.71 10.44 -4.02
C SER A 383 16.20 10.17 -4.00
N ILE A 384 15.70 9.33 -4.91
CA ILE A 384 14.27 8.97 -4.96
C ILE A 384 13.89 8.13 -3.74
N ASN A 385 14.74 7.19 -3.33
CA ASN A 385 14.50 6.38 -2.13
C ASN A 385 14.50 7.24 -0.86
N LEU A 386 15.38 8.25 -0.79
CA LEU A 386 15.39 9.22 0.30
C LEU A 386 14.06 9.99 0.36
N THR A 387 13.60 10.53 -0.76
CA THR A 387 12.31 11.25 -0.86
C THR A 387 11.13 10.36 -0.46
N VAL A 388 11.12 9.10 -0.91
CA VAL A 388 10.08 8.14 -0.52
C VAL A 388 10.12 7.88 0.99
N ALA A 389 11.29 7.53 1.55
CA ALA A 389 11.40 7.25 2.99
C ALA A 389 11.03 8.47 3.84
N GLN A 390 11.44 9.67 3.43
CA GLN A 390 11.06 10.93 4.09
C GLN A 390 9.56 11.17 4.02
N GLY A 391 8.94 11.06 2.84
CA GLY A 391 7.49 11.19 2.67
C GLY A 391 6.71 10.15 3.48
N LEU A 392 7.20 8.91 3.57
CA LEU A 392 6.59 7.88 4.40
C LEU A 392 6.62 8.24 5.90
N LEU A 393 7.58 9.03 6.37
CA LEU A 393 7.74 9.39 7.78
C LEU A 393 7.17 10.78 8.15
N GLU A 394 6.86 11.61 7.15
CA GLU A 394 6.30 12.95 7.32
C GLU A 394 5.18 13.03 8.38
N PRO A 395 4.17 12.13 8.41
CA PRO A 395 3.04 12.30 9.35
C PRO A 395 3.40 12.08 10.82
N LEU A 396 4.61 11.56 11.12
CA LEU A 396 5.12 11.44 12.48
C LEU A 396 5.75 12.76 12.98
N ASN A 397 5.85 13.79 12.13
CA ASN A 397 6.40 15.12 12.40
C ASN A 397 7.85 15.12 12.93
N MET A 398 8.67 14.12 12.58
CA MET A 398 10.06 14.02 13.03
C MET A 398 10.99 15.02 12.32
N GLN A 399 12.14 15.31 12.91
CA GLN A 399 13.23 16.04 12.25
C GLN A 399 14.05 15.04 11.45
N ILE A 400 13.93 15.06 10.12
CA ILE A 400 14.57 14.09 9.23
C ILE A 400 15.68 14.77 8.44
N ASP A 401 16.90 14.26 8.58
CA ASP A 401 18.02 14.57 7.69
C ASP A 401 18.26 13.38 6.75
N THR A 402 18.75 13.66 5.55
CA THR A 402 19.09 12.65 4.55
C THR A 402 20.57 12.71 4.18
N ALA A 403 21.13 11.59 3.72
CA ALA A 403 22.50 11.49 3.20
C ALA A 403 22.56 10.52 2.01
N LEU A 404 23.29 10.88 0.96
CA LEU A 404 23.44 10.11 -0.29
C LEU A 404 24.59 9.10 -0.25
N SER A 405 25.34 9.03 0.85
CA SER A 405 26.46 8.10 1.00
C SER A 405 26.82 7.86 2.46
N GLY A 406 27.53 6.77 2.74
CA GLY A 406 28.12 6.52 4.05
C GLY A 406 29.05 7.64 4.54
N ASN A 407 29.79 8.27 3.61
CA ASN A 407 30.72 9.37 3.93
C ASN A 407 29.96 10.61 4.39
N GLU A 408 28.88 10.96 3.69
CA GLU A 408 28.00 12.06 4.08
C GLU A 408 27.32 11.77 5.43
N ALA A 409 26.90 10.53 5.66
CA ALA A 409 26.34 10.13 6.95
C ALA A 409 27.34 10.33 8.09
N ILE A 410 28.59 9.89 7.92
CA ILE A 410 29.68 10.06 8.92
C ILE A 410 29.95 11.56 9.20
N ASN A 411 29.90 12.41 8.18
CA ASN A 411 30.05 13.86 8.36
C ASN A 411 28.88 14.43 9.18
N LYS A 412 27.63 14.07 8.87
CA LYS A 412 26.45 14.60 9.56
C LYS A 412 26.38 14.18 11.02
N ILE A 413 26.73 12.94 11.35
CA ILE A 413 26.73 12.47 12.75
C ILE A 413 27.78 13.19 13.62
N SER A 414 28.81 13.78 13.00
CA SER A 414 29.85 14.53 13.72
C SER A 414 29.31 15.87 14.24
N ASP A 415 28.33 16.46 13.54
CA ASP A 415 27.76 17.77 13.86
C ASP A 415 26.43 17.67 14.62
N THR A 416 25.65 16.62 14.38
CA THR A 416 24.31 16.43 14.94
C THR A 416 24.21 15.09 15.65
N MET A 417 23.58 15.03 16.83
CA MET A 417 23.20 13.78 17.50
C MET A 417 21.81 13.31 17.03
N TYR A 418 21.75 12.16 16.39
CA TYR A 418 20.50 11.51 15.96
C TYR A 418 19.99 10.50 16.99
N ASP A 419 18.68 10.30 17.03
CA ASP A 419 18.01 9.32 17.88
C ASP A 419 17.86 7.95 17.22
N LEU A 420 17.93 7.90 15.89
CA LEU A 420 17.86 6.68 15.08
C LEU A 420 18.43 6.94 13.69
N ILE A 421 19.12 5.94 13.13
CA ILE A 421 19.67 5.99 11.77
C ILE A 421 19.03 4.86 10.93
N LEU A 422 18.43 5.21 9.80
CA LEU A 422 18.03 4.26 8.75
C LEU A 422 19.16 4.22 7.72
N MET A 423 19.76 3.05 7.50
CA MET A 423 20.99 2.90 6.71
C MET A 423 20.78 1.90 5.59
N ASP A 424 20.91 2.29 4.33
CA ASP A 424 20.98 1.32 3.24
C ASP A 424 22.19 0.40 3.41
N HIS A 425 21.94 -0.90 3.29
CA HIS A 425 23.00 -1.91 3.35
C HIS A 425 23.94 -1.80 2.15
N MET A 426 23.42 -1.54 0.94
CA MET A 426 24.22 -1.51 -0.29
C MET A 426 24.37 -0.06 -0.76
N MET A 427 25.57 0.49 -0.69
CA MET A 427 25.89 1.83 -1.21
C MET A 427 27.28 1.84 -1.87
N PRO A 428 27.57 2.77 -2.80
CA PRO A 428 28.88 2.91 -3.43
C PRO A 428 29.95 3.39 -2.44
N GLU A 429 31.22 3.12 -2.75
CA GLU A 429 32.42 3.50 -1.98
C GLU A 429 32.54 2.81 -0.61
N ILE A 430 31.62 3.10 0.30
CA ILE A 430 31.51 2.46 1.62
C ILE A 430 30.05 2.04 1.85
N ASP A 431 29.87 0.75 2.09
CA ASP A 431 28.56 0.17 2.30
C ASP A 431 28.00 0.48 3.70
N GLY A 432 26.74 0.09 3.97
CA GLY A 432 26.10 0.37 5.25
C GLY A 432 26.74 -0.33 6.45
N ILE A 433 27.37 -1.50 6.24
CA ILE A 433 28.06 -2.27 7.28
C ILE A 433 29.37 -1.58 7.64
N GLU A 434 30.19 -1.24 6.64
CA GLU A 434 31.44 -0.52 6.84
C GLU A 434 31.19 0.86 7.47
N THR A 435 30.15 1.56 7.01
CA THR A 435 29.69 2.81 7.64
C THR A 435 29.35 2.57 9.11
N THR A 436 28.57 1.54 9.42
CA THR A 436 28.22 1.20 10.82
C THR A 436 29.46 0.90 11.67
N HIS A 437 30.43 0.17 11.14
CA HIS A 437 31.69 -0.08 11.84
C HIS A 437 32.46 1.20 12.13
N ILE A 438 32.49 2.16 11.20
CA ILE A 438 33.14 3.46 11.40
C ILE A 438 32.42 4.22 12.52
N ILE A 439 31.07 4.27 12.50
CA ILE A 439 30.27 4.91 13.54
C ILE A 439 30.57 4.29 14.91
N ARG A 440 30.44 2.96 15.04
CA ARG A 440 30.65 2.23 16.30
C ARG A 440 32.09 2.31 16.82
N ARG A 441 33.07 2.54 15.95
CA ARG A 441 34.49 2.57 16.32
C ARG A 441 35.00 3.96 16.68
N PHE A 442 34.52 4.99 15.99
CA PHE A 442 35.07 6.34 16.09
C PHE A 442 34.12 7.36 16.72
N HIS A 443 32.83 7.03 16.85
CA HIS A 443 31.80 7.88 17.43
C HIS A 443 31.12 7.18 18.61
N SER A 444 31.83 7.06 19.73
CA SER A 444 31.34 6.35 20.93
C SER A 444 30.01 6.88 21.49
N GLU A 445 29.71 8.15 21.24
CA GLU A 445 28.43 8.79 21.57
C GLU A 445 27.24 8.17 20.83
N TYR A 446 27.49 7.45 19.73
CA TYR A 446 26.48 6.71 18.98
C TYR A 446 26.30 5.27 19.42
N ASP A 447 27.12 4.70 20.33
CA ASP A 447 27.12 3.26 20.66
C ASP A 447 25.74 2.66 20.96
N HIS A 448 24.85 3.46 21.53
CA HIS A 448 23.49 3.05 21.92
C HIS A 448 22.39 3.57 20.99
N VAL A 449 22.75 4.41 20.01
CA VAL A 449 21.82 4.91 18.99
C VAL A 449 21.49 3.77 18.04
N PRO A 450 20.20 3.45 17.83
CA PRO A 450 19.78 2.38 16.94
C PRO A 450 20.11 2.69 15.48
N ILE A 451 20.81 1.76 14.84
CA ILE A 451 21.04 1.76 13.39
C ILE A 451 20.23 0.62 12.78
N ILE A 452 19.32 0.95 11.86
CA ILE A 452 18.38 0.01 11.25
C ILE A 452 18.73 -0.13 9.77
N ALA A 453 19.05 -1.35 9.33
CA ALA A 453 19.42 -1.62 7.95
C ALA A 453 18.20 -1.54 7.02
N LEU A 454 18.32 -0.89 5.87
CA LEU A 454 17.38 -1.01 4.76
C LEU A 454 17.97 -2.03 3.77
N THR A 455 17.28 -3.14 3.49
CA THR A 455 17.85 -4.21 2.64
C THR A 455 16.86 -4.75 1.61
N ALA A 456 17.31 -4.92 0.37
CA ALA A 456 16.56 -5.58 -0.70
C ALA A 456 16.61 -7.12 -0.62
N ASN A 457 17.37 -7.70 0.32
CA ASN A 457 17.61 -9.12 0.43
C ASN A 457 17.35 -9.60 1.87
N VAL A 458 16.20 -10.25 2.08
CA VAL A 458 15.73 -10.73 3.41
C VAL A 458 15.89 -12.24 3.55
N ILE A 459 16.89 -12.83 2.89
CA ILE A 459 17.06 -14.29 2.86
C ILE A 459 17.95 -14.72 4.05
N GLY A 460 17.41 -15.50 4.99
CA GLY A 460 18.16 -16.09 6.10
C GLY A 460 18.35 -15.19 7.33
N ASN A 461 19.41 -15.45 8.10
CA ASN A 461 19.84 -14.78 9.35
C ASN A 461 20.29 -13.32 9.18
N VAL A 462 19.75 -12.58 8.21
CA VAL A 462 20.08 -11.18 7.90
C VAL A 462 20.00 -10.31 9.16
N LYS A 463 19.02 -10.57 10.03
CA LYS A 463 18.92 -9.91 11.33
C LYS A 463 20.12 -10.18 12.24
N LYS A 464 20.55 -11.43 12.38
CA LYS A 464 21.72 -11.78 13.20
C LYS A 464 23.01 -11.25 12.60
N MET A 465 23.15 -11.28 11.27
CA MET A 465 24.26 -10.67 10.55
C MET A 465 24.35 -9.18 10.89
N PHE A 466 23.29 -8.40 10.65
CA PHE A 466 23.28 -6.97 10.97
C PHE A 466 23.54 -6.69 12.46
N ILE A 467 23.01 -7.52 13.37
CA ILE A 467 23.32 -7.41 14.81
C ILE A 467 24.80 -7.67 15.12
N GLN A 468 25.42 -8.66 14.47
CA GLN A 468 26.84 -8.96 14.63
C GLN A 468 27.74 -7.83 14.10
N GLU A 469 27.32 -7.17 13.01
CA GLU A 469 28.01 -6.02 12.42
C GLU A 469 27.74 -4.69 13.16
N GLY A 470 26.99 -4.71 14.27
CA GLY A 470 26.76 -3.53 15.13
C GLY A 470 25.50 -2.71 14.84
N MET A 471 24.64 -3.18 13.94
CA MET A 471 23.29 -2.63 13.72
C MET A 471 22.27 -3.27 14.70
N ASN A 472 21.04 -2.78 14.70
CA ASN A 472 20.03 -3.12 15.72
C ASN A 472 18.83 -3.90 15.15
N ASP A 473 18.44 -3.59 13.92
CA ASP A 473 17.33 -4.26 13.22
C ASP A 473 17.43 -4.02 11.71
N PHE A 474 16.43 -4.50 10.95
CA PHE A 474 16.33 -4.22 9.53
C PHE A 474 14.88 -3.97 9.06
N VAL A 475 14.74 -3.26 7.96
CA VAL A 475 13.51 -3.07 7.19
C VAL A 475 13.76 -3.53 5.75
N ALA A 476 12.86 -4.38 5.25
CA ALA A 476 12.93 -4.90 3.89
C ALA A 476 12.57 -3.80 2.87
N LYS A 477 13.27 -3.77 1.72
CA LYS A 477 12.90 -3.01 0.53
C LYS A 477 12.15 -3.92 -0.46
N PRO A 478 10.99 -3.54 -1.03
CA PRO A 478 10.27 -2.28 -0.89
C PRO A 478 9.82 -1.99 0.55
N ILE A 479 9.99 -0.73 0.96
CA ILE A 479 9.68 -0.29 2.32
C ILE A 479 8.16 -0.32 2.51
N GLU A 480 7.67 -1.28 3.29
CA GLU A 480 6.27 -1.29 3.70
C GLU A 480 6.05 -0.31 4.85
N VAL A 481 5.14 0.65 4.66
CA VAL A 481 4.80 1.71 5.64
C VAL A 481 4.60 1.17 7.05
N ARG A 482 3.82 0.10 7.19
CA ARG A 482 3.55 -0.55 8.48
C ARG A 482 4.82 -1.08 9.14
N MET A 483 5.68 -1.74 8.38
CA MET A 483 6.93 -2.31 8.90
C MET A 483 7.89 -1.21 9.34
N LEU A 484 8.02 -0.15 8.52
CA LEU A 484 8.86 0.99 8.83
C LEU A 484 8.42 1.67 10.14
N ILE A 485 7.12 1.99 10.26
CA ILE A 485 6.60 2.70 11.43
C ILE A 485 6.66 1.84 12.70
N ASN A 486 6.37 0.54 12.61
CA ASN A 486 6.52 -0.37 13.75
C ASN A 486 7.97 -0.48 14.21
N THR A 487 8.92 -0.48 13.27
CA THR A 487 10.36 -0.51 13.58
C THR A 487 10.79 0.77 14.28
N ILE A 488 10.34 1.94 13.79
CA ILE A 488 10.59 3.22 14.44
C ILE A 488 9.95 3.26 15.83
N ARG A 489 8.69 2.87 15.98
CA ARG A 489 7.99 2.82 17.28
C ARG A 489 8.74 1.95 18.30
N ARG A 490 9.34 0.84 17.84
CA ARG A 490 10.10 -0.09 18.68
C ARG A 490 11.42 0.50 19.17
N TRP A 491 12.16 1.17 18.28
CA TRP A 491 13.55 1.57 18.51
C TRP A 491 13.73 3.02 18.94
N LEU A 492 12.76 3.88 18.65
CA LEU A 492 12.81 5.28 19.05
C LEU A 492 12.64 5.42 20.58
N PRO A 493 13.34 6.37 21.23
CA PRO A 493 13.18 6.60 22.67
C PRO A 493 11.72 6.86 23.05
N LYS A 494 11.20 6.08 24.01
CA LYS A 494 9.77 6.15 24.44
C LYS A 494 9.34 7.55 24.89
N GLU A 495 10.28 8.33 25.43
CA GLU A 495 10.08 9.71 25.89
C GLU A 495 9.78 10.69 24.76
N LYS A 496 10.25 10.39 23.53
CA LYS A 496 10.04 11.20 22.33
C LYS A 496 8.76 10.82 21.58
N ILE A 497 8.14 9.69 21.94
CA ILE A 497 6.90 9.19 21.33
C ILE A 497 5.69 9.78 22.07
N LYS A 498 4.94 10.65 21.39
CA LYS A 498 3.64 11.13 21.88
C LYS A 498 2.52 10.34 21.22
N LYS A 499 1.93 9.39 21.96
CA LYS A 499 0.76 8.64 21.49
C LYS A 499 -0.45 9.56 21.33
N HIS A 500 -1.22 9.36 20.27
CA HIS A 500 -2.52 9.99 20.11
C HIS A 500 -3.53 9.32 21.06
N THR A 501 -3.74 9.89 22.25
CA THR A 501 -4.89 9.54 23.09
C THR A 501 -6.13 10.22 22.52
N GLY A 502 -6.94 9.44 21.80
CA GLY A 502 -8.29 9.76 21.34
C GLY A 502 -8.72 11.24 21.35
N SER A 503 -8.69 11.87 20.18
CA SER A 503 -9.51 13.05 19.87
C SER A 503 -9.62 13.15 18.35
N ILE A 504 -10.86 13.10 17.88
CA ILE A 504 -11.36 13.69 16.64
C ILE A 504 -10.39 14.77 16.12
N ARG A 505 -9.75 14.53 14.96
CA ARG A 505 -9.25 15.67 14.15
C ARG A 505 -10.43 16.60 13.95
N PRO A 506 -10.27 17.93 14.04
CA PRO A 506 -11.38 18.83 13.77
C PRO A 506 -11.99 18.41 12.44
N VAL A 507 -13.28 18.09 12.44
CA VAL A 507 -14.04 18.10 11.20
C VAL A 507 -13.84 19.50 10.68
N ILE A 508 -12.98 19.64 9.65
CA ILE A 508 -12.95 20.86 8.86
C ILE A 508 -14.40 21.06 8.46
N VAL A 509 -14.98 22.14 8.97
CA VAL A 509 -16.37 22.50 8.72
C VAL A 509 -16.55 22.43 7.21
N LYS A 510 -17.40 21.52 6.73
CA LYS A 510 -17.78 21.44 5.31
C LYS A 510 -18.07 22.85 4.84
N LYS A 511 -17.23 23.40 3.97
CA LYS A 511 -17.66 24.52 3.14
C LYS A 511 -18.76 23.95 2.28
N THR A 512 -19.99 24.40 2.50
CA THR A 512 -21.09 24.12 1.59
C THR A 512 -20.65 24.65 0.23
N VAL A 513 -20.38 23.76 -0.72
CA VAL A 513 -20.03 24.13 -2.08
C VAL A 513 -21.30 24.64 -2.75
N THR A 514 -21.34 25.91 -3.11
CA THR A 514 -22.45 26.47 -3.89
C THR A 514 -22.23 26.10 -5.34
N LEU A 515 -23.05 25.19 -5.87
CA LEU A 515 -23.03 24.88 -7.30
C LEU A 515 -23.45 26.10 -8.12
N PRO A 516 -22.81 26.35 -9.27
CA PRO A 516 -23.20 27.41 -10.18
C PRO A 516 -24.58 27.08 -10.76
N ASP A 517 -25.48 28.05 -10.84
CA ASP A 517 -26.77 27.90 -11.55
C ASP A 517 -26.60 28.45 -12.96
N ILE A 518 -26.05 27.60 -13.85
CA ILE A 518 -25.78 27.93 -15.26
C ILE A 518 -26.76 27.11 -16.11
N PRO A 519 -27.78 27.74 -16.73
CA PRO A 519 -28.76 27.06 -17.58
C PRO A 519 -28.15 26.30 -18.77
N GLU A 520 -27.02 26.78 -19.28
CA GLU A 520 -26.28 26.23 -20.41
C GLU A 520 -25.50 24.95 -20.06
N LEU A 521 -25.29 24.67 -18.77
CA LEU A 521 -24.63 23.46 -18.30
C LEU A 521 -25.65 22.46 -17.74
N ASN A 522 -25.59 21.23 -18.24
CA ASN A 522 -26.37 20.13 -17.69
C ASN A 522 -25.70 19.56 -16.43
N ILE A 523 -25.71 20.37 -15.37
CA ILE A 523 -25.05 20.05 -14.09
C ILE A 523 -25.64 18.78 -13.46
N LYS A 524 -26.96 18.56 -13.63
CA LYS A 524 -27.64 17.37 -13.08
C LYS A 524 -27.14 16.07 -13.68
N GLU A 525 -26.96 16.00 -15.00
CA GLU A 525 -26.39 14.80 -15.64
C GLU A 525 -24.88 14.70 -15.37
N SER A 526 -24.16 15.82 -15.31
CA SER A 526 -22.72 15.85 -14.97
C SER A 526 -22.46 15.31 -13.56
N LEU A 527 -23.30 15.67 -12.59
CA LEU A 527 -23.21 15.16 -11.21
C LEU A 527 -23.54 13.66 -11.11
N LYS A 528 -24.42 13.12 -11.96
CA LYS A 528 -24.63 11.67 -12.04
C LYS A 528 -23.40 10.92 -12.57
N LEU A 529 -22.66 11.55 -13.49
CA LEU A 529 -21.45 11.00 -14.08
C LEU A 529 -20.24 11.10 -13.13
N LEU A 530 -20.11 12.20 -12.39
CA LEU A 530 -18.96 12.52 -11.54
C LEU A 530 -19.13 12.14 -10.06
N GLY A 531 -20.37 12.02 -9.58
CA GLY A 531 -20.68 11.48 -8.26
C GLY A 531 -20.51 12.41 -7.05
N SER A 532 -19.95 13.63 -7.20
CA SER A 532 -19.89 14.63 -6.12
C SER A 532 -19.83 16.09 -6.62
N GLU A 533 -20.36 17.01 -5.82
CA GLU A 533 -20.40 18.46 -6.10
C GLU A 533 -19.03 19.13 -6.00
N GLU A 534 -18.17 18.69 -5.08
CA GLU A 534 -16.78 19.16 -4.92
C GLU A 534 -15.92 18.80 -6.14
N LEU A 535 -16.05 17.57 -6.65
CA LEU A 535 -15.36 17.13 -7.85
C LEU A 535 -15.84 17.89 -9.09
N PHE A 536 -17.15 18.15 -9.19
CA PHE A 536 -17.70 18.94 -10.28
C PHE A 536 -17.08 20.35 -10.31
N MET A 537 -16.98 21.02 -9.15
CA MET A 537 -16.35 22.35 -9.07
C MET A 537 -14.85 22.34 -9.39
N THR A 538 -14.13 21.27 -9.03
CA THR A 538 -12.71 21.11 -9.37
C THR A 538 -12.52 20.96 -10.88
N ILE A 539 -13.29 20.07 -11.50
CA ILE A 539 -13.25 19.86 -12.96
C ILE A 539 -13.70 21.13 -13.71
N LEU A 540 -14.68 21.86 -13.17
CA LEU A 540 -15.13 23.11 -13.76
C LEU A 540 -14.06 24.21 -13.67
N ALA A 541 -13.25 24.23 -12.61
CA ALA A 541 -12.10 25.12 -12.46
C ALA A 541 -10.99 24.78 -13.45
N ASP A 542 -10.59 23.50 -13.53
CA ASP A 542 -9.57 23.03 -14.49
C ASP A 542 -10.02 23.32 -15.92
N TYR A 543 -11.30 23.09 -16.22
CA TYR A 543 -11.88 23.41 -17.51
C TYR A 543 -11.76 24.90 -17.82
N TYR A 544 -12.14 25.79 -16.89
CA TYR A 544 -12.03 27.23 -17.04
C TYR A 544 -10.59 27.67 -17.35
N HIS A 545 -9.61 27.21 -16.57
CA HIS A 545 -8.20 27.61 -16.71
C HIS A 545 -7.57 27.14 -18.03
N VAL A 546 -8.04 26.04 -18.62
CA VAL A 546 -7.49 25.48 -19.86
C VAL A 546 -8.07 26.15 -21.12
N ILE A 547 -9.22 26.85 -21.04
CA ILE A 547 -9.89 27.45 -22.21
C ILE A 547 -8.96 28.37 -23.02
N PRO A 548 -8.23 29.34 -22.43
CA PRO A 548 -7.41 30.28 -23.20
C PRO A 548 -6.32 29.57 -24.01
N LYS A 549 -5.66 28.56 -23.43
CA LYS A 549 -4.62 27.77 -24.10
C LYS A 549 -5.20 26.96 -25.26
N LYS A 550 -6.32 26.25 -25.04
CA LYS A 550 -6.93 25.42 -26.07
C LYS A 550 -7.49 26.23 -27.23
N LEU A 551 -8.06 27.41 -26.99
CA LEU A 551 -8.47 28.33 -28.05
C LEU A 551 -7.29 28.66 -28.98
N ARG A 552 -6.15 29.07 -28.42
CA ARG A 552 -4.94 29.39 -29.19
C ARG A 552 -4.41 28.20 -29.98
N LEU A 553 -4.39 27.00 -29.39
CA LEU A 553 -3.90 25.78 -30.05
C LEU A 553 -4.79 25.39 -31.25
N ILE A 554 -6.10 25.35 -31.05
CA ILE A 554 -7.05 24.98 -32.12
C ILE A 554 -6.97 26.00 -33.27
N GLU A 555 -6.89 27.30 -32.97
CA GLU A 555 -6.67 28.36 -33.95
C GLU A 555 -5.34 28.17 -34.69
N THR A 556 -4.26 27.92 -33.96
CA THR A 556 -2.92 27.74 -34.54
C THR A 556 -2.87 26.54 -35.49
N TYR A 557 -3.44 25.40 -35.10
CA TYR A 557 -3.47 24.21 -35.96
C TYR A 557 -4.37 24.41 -37.19
N ARG A 558 -5.50 25.12 -37.04
CA ARG A 558 -6.34 25.53 -38.19
C ARG A 558 -5.54 26.39 -39.17
N ASP A 559 -4.85 27.41 -38.68
CA ASP A 559 -4.14 28.39 -39.51
C ASP A 559 -2.91 27.76 -40.19
N LYS A 560 -2.20 26.86 -39.48
CA LYS A 560 -1.10 26.06 -40.03
C LYS A 560 -1.58 24.90 -40.93
N LYS A 561 -2.89 24.67 -41.05
CA LYS A 561 -3.50 23.55 -41.78
C LYS A 561 -3.02 22.18 -41.30
N ASP A 562 -2.72 22.07 -40.00
CA ASP A 562 -2.33 20.84 -39.34
C ASP A 562 -3.57 20.09 -38.83
N TRP A 563 -4.25 19.42 -39.75
CA TRP A 563 -5.54 18.78 -39.48
C TRP A 563 -5.43 17.59 -38.53
N TYR A 564 -4.25 16.97 -38.43
CA TYR A 564 -4.02 15.86 -37.51
C TYR A 564 -4.05 16.36 -36.06
N ASN A 565 -3.21 17.35 -35.73
CA ASN A 565 -3.18 17.92 -34.39
C ASN A 565 -4.45 18.70 -34.06
N TYR A 566 -5.07 19.36 -35.04
CA TYR A 566 -6.40 19.95 -34.89
C TYR A 566 -7.44 18.91 -34.42
N THR A 567 -7.47 17.73 -35.06
CA THR A 567 -8.45 16.67 -34.72
C THR A 567 -8.23 16.15 -33.29
N ILE A 568 -6.97 16.05 -32.85
CA ILE A 568 -6.61 15.65 -31.47
C ILE A 568 -7.13 16.70 -30.46
N GLU A 569 -6.91 17.98 -30.72
CA GLU A 569 -7.36 19.04 -29.82
C GLU A 569 -8.88 19.10 -29.69
N VAL A 570 -9.59 18.94 -30.80
CA VAL A 570 -11.06 18.90 -30.84
C VAL A 570 -11.62 17.62 -30.18
N HIS A 571 -10.95 16.47 -30.33
CA HIS A 571 -11.29 15.24 -29.60
C HIS A 571 -11.18 15.43 -28.08
N ALA A 572 -10.10 16.06 -27.63
CA ALA A 572 -9.90 16.38 -26.22
C ALA A 572 -10.97 17.36 -25.70
N LEU A 573 -11.30 18.38 -26.49
CA LEU A 573 -12.35 19.36 -26.16
C LEU A 573 -13.71 18.68 -25.97
N LYS A 574 -14.13 17.81 -26.90
CA LYS A 574 -15.38 17.04 -26.80
C LYS A 574 -15.54 16.34 -25.46
N SER A 575 -14.52 15.60 -25.04
CA SER A 575 -14.57 14.81 -23.81
C SER A 575 -14.61 15.71 -22.57
N ALA A 576 -13.84 16.79 -22.56
CA ALA A 576 -13.81 17.76 -21.49
C ALA A 576 -15.15 18.53 -21.36
N SER A 577 -15.73 18.99 -22.47
CA SER A 577 -17.01 19.72 -22.48
C SER A 577 -18.17 18.86 -21.96
N ARG A 578 -18.15 17.55 -22.26
CA ARG A 578 -19.18 16.62 -21.76
C ARG A 578 -19.11 16.41 -20.25
N GLN A 579 -17.94 16.50 -19.63
CA GLN A 579 -17.78 16.31 -18.19
C GLN A 579 -18.37 17.46 -17.37
N ILE A 580 -18.36 18.68 -17.91
CA ILE A 580 -18.96 19.86 -17.26
C ILE A 580 -20.43 20.07 -17.64
N GLY A 581 -20.97 19.24 -18.54
CA GLY A 581 -22.34 19.35 -19.02
C GLY A 581 -22.56 20.38 -20.12
N ALA A 582 -21.51 20.84 -20.79
CA ALA A 582 -21.58 21.69 -21.98
C ALA A 582 -21.92 20.83 -23.21
N ASP A 583 -23.15 20.31 -23.25
CA ASP A 583 -23.60 19.33 -24.25
C ASP A 583 -23.49 19.88 -25.69
N ASP A 584 -23.92 21.12 -25.93
CA ASP A 584 -23.86 21.75 -27.27
C ASP A 584 -22.43 21.90 -27.80
N LEU A 585 -21.49 22.30 -26.93
CA LEU A 585 -20.08 22.41 -27.30
C LEU A 585 -19.46 21.02 -27.55
N SER A 586 -19.82 20.03 -26.74
CA SER A 586 -19.41 18.64 -26.95
C SER A 586 -19.90 18.08 -28.28
N GLU A 587 -21.12 18.41 -28.71
CA GLU A 587 -21.69 17.95 -29.98
C GLU A 587 -20.99 18.61 -31.19
N LYS A 588 -20.76 19.92 -31.13
CA LYS A 588 -20.01 20.65 -32.18
C LYS A 588 -18.58 20.15 -32.29
N ALA A 589 -17.90 19.89 -31.17
CA ALA A 589 -16.57 19.28 -31.16
C ALA A 589 -16.60 17.87 -31.77
N ALA A 590 -17.62 17.05 -31.47
CA ALA A 590 -17.76 15.72 -32.08
C ALA A 590 -17.96 15.77 -33.61
N ALA A 591 -18.69 16.77 -34.12
CA ALA A 591 -18.87 16.96 -35.56
C ALA A 591 -17.54 17.32 -36.25
N LEU A 592 -16.76 18.21 -35.66
CA LEU A 592 -15.45 18.62 -36.17
C LEU A 592 -14.38 17.52 -36.05
N GLU A 593 -14.43 16.71 -34.99
CA GLU A 593 -13.62 15.50 -34.85
C GLU A 593 -13.94 14.50 -35.98
N ALA A 594 -15.23 14.26 -36.24
CA ALA A 594 -15.66 13.38 -37.32
C ALA A 594 -15.19 13.88 -38.69
N ALA A 595 -15.29 15.20 -38.93
CA ALA A 595 -14.78 15.85 -40.13
C ALA A 595 -13.26 15.67 -40.28
N GLY A 596 -12.50 15.86 -39.20
CA GLY A 596 -11.06 15.60 -39.14
C GLY A 596 -10.68 14.18 -39.51
N ASN A 597 -11.38 13.19 -38.92
CA ASN A 597 -11.16 11.77 -39.19
C ASN A 597 -11.39 11.36 -40.65
N VAL A 598 -12.31 12.04 -41.35
CA VAL A 598 -12.58 11.79 -42.78
C VAL A 598 -11.91 12.80 -43.72
N ASN A 599 -11.08 13.71 -43.17
CA ASN A 599 -10.41 14.80 -43.89
C ASN A 599 -11.37 15.75 -44.65
N ASP A 600 -12.55 16.02 -44.10
CA ASP A 600 -13.49 17.02 -44.64
C ASP A 600 -13.09 18.43 -44.20
N ILE A 601 -12.09 18.99 -44.90
CA ILE A 601 -11.50 20.30 -44.60
C ILE A 601 -12.51 21.44 -44.76
N GLU A 602 -13.45 21.29 -45.70
CA GLU A 602 -14.47 22.31 -45.94
C GLU A 602 -15.41 22.43 -44.73
N MET A 603 -15.85 21.31 -44.17
CA MET A 603 -16.62 21.29 -42.93
C MET A 603 -15.83 21.85 -41.74
N ILE A 604 -14.53 21.54 -41.64
CA ILE A 604 -13.67 22.08 -40.57
C ILE A 604 -13.63 23.60 -40.64
N LEU A 605 -13.26 24.16 -41.80
CA LEU A 605 -13.14 25.61 -41.97
C LEU A 605 -14.45 26.36 -41.75
N GLN A 606 -15.60 25.78 -42.14
CA GLN A 606 -16.91 26.42 -41.97
C GLN A 606 -17.38 26.50 -40.52
N ASN A 607 -16.97 25.55 -39.66
CA ASN A 607 -17.55 25.40 -38.32
C ASN A 607 -16.55 25.66 -37.18
N THR A 608 -15.26 25.80 -37.46
CA THR A 608 -14.23 26.05 -36.43
C THR A 608 -14.46 27.39 -35.71
N ASP A 609 -14.78 28.46 -36.45
CA ASP A 609 -14.98 29.79 -35.86
C ASP A 609 -16.18 29.83 -34.90
N GLU A 610 -17.24 29.12 -35.24
CA GLU A 610 -18.41 28.98 -34.38
C GLU A 610 -18.09 28.19 -33.10
N LEU A 611 -17.32 27.10 -33.21
CA LEU A 611 -16.86 26.31 -32.06
C LEU A 611 -16.01 27.16 -31.12
N LEU A 612 -15.04 27.92 -31.67
CA LEU A 612 -14.14 28.77 -30.88
C LEU A 612 -14.90 29.91 -30.19
N ALA A 613 -15.84 30.55 -30.87
CA ALA A 613 -16.68 31.58 -30.28
C ALA A 613 -17.53 31.03 -29.14
N LEU A 614 -18.12 29.85 -29.31
CA LEU A 614 -18.88 29.18 -28.26
C LEU A 614 -17.97 28.78 -27.08
N TYR A 615 -16.77 28.27 -27.36
CA TYR A 615 -15.82 27.87 -26.31
C TYR A 615 -15.31 29.08 -25.50
N ALA A 616 -15.03 30.20 -26.17
CA ALA A 616 -14.69 31.47 -25.52
C ALA A 616 -15.85 32.01 -24.66
N HIS A 617 -17.10 31.84 -25.12
CA HIS A 617 -18.27 32.23 -24.32
C HIS A 617 -18.35 31.48 -22.98
N TYR A 618 -17.98 30.19 -22.95
CA TYR A 618 -17.90 29.44 -21.69
C TYR A 618 -16.84 30.00 -20.73
N HIS A 619 -15.74 30.58 -21.23
CA HIS A 619 -14.75 31.23 -20.36
C HIS A 619 -15.36 32.45 -19.65
N ASP A 620 -16.05 33.31 -20.40
CA ASP A 620 -16.72 34.49 -19.82
C ASP A 620 -17.81 34.09 -18.84
N LEU A 621 -18.57 33.05 -19.17
CA LEU A 621 -19.67 32.55 -18.37
C LEU A 621 -19.20 31.90 -17.05
N LEU A 622 -18.01 31.27 -17.05
CA LEU A 622 -17.41 30.65 -15.87
C LEU A 622 -16.58 31.63 -15.02
N SER A 623 -16.13 32.74 -15.59
CA SER A 623 -15.31 33.76 -14.91
C SER A 623 -15.86 34.25 -13.55
N PRO A 624 -17.18 34.40 -13.31
CA PRO A 624 -17.70 34.85 -12.01
C PRO A 624 -17.51 33.82 -10.88
N PHE A 625 -17.33 32.54 -11.23
CA PHE A 625 -17.15 31.44 -10.28
C PHE A 625 -15.68 31.18 -9.96
N PHE A 626 -14.78 31.65 -10.83
CA PHE A 626 -13.34 31.50 -10.71
C PHE A 626 -12.66 32.86 -10.93
N PRO A 627 -12.86 33.83 -10.02
CA PRO A 627 -12.19 35.12 -10.15
C PRO A 627 -10.68 34.86 -10.16
N GLU A 628 -9.99 35.38 -11.18
CA GLU A 628 -8.53 35.32 -11.26
C GLU A 628 -7.95 35.78 -9.92
N LYS A 629 -7.18 34.91 -9.27
CA LYS A 629 -6.31 35.32 -8.16
C LYS A 629 -5.36 36.37 -8.73
N ARG A 630 -5.64 37.65 -8.49
CA ARG A 630 -4.58 38.67 -8.53
C ARG A 630 -3.45 38.17 -7.63
N GLU A 631 -2.23 38.25 -8.16
CA GLU A 631 -0.99 37.83 -7.51
C GLU A 631 -1.05 37.98 -5.98
N GLU A 632 -0.65 36.93 -5.28
CA GLU A 632 -0.55 36.91 -3.83
C GLU A 632 0.25 38.14 -3.35
N GLU A 633 -0.39 38.99 -2.53
CA GLU A 633 0.26 40.07 -1.81
C GLU A 633 1.44 39.49 -1.01
N GLY A 634 2.68 39.70 -1.49
CA GLY A 634 3.88 39.32 -0.75
C GLY A 634 5.10 38.91 -1.56
N LYS A 635 4.99 38.56 -2.85
CA LYS A 635 6.16 38.19 -3.66
C LYS A 635 7.00 39.43 -4.04
N PRO A 636 8.33 39.40 -3.88
CA PRO A 636 9.19 40.48 -4.32
C PRO A 636 9.19 40.59 -5.86
N PRO A 637 9.27 41.81 -6.44
CA PRO A 637 9.34 41.97 -7.88
C PRO A 637 10.61 41.34 -8.43
N ILE A 638 10.49 40.63 -9.57
CA ILE A 638 11.65 40.09 -10.26
C ILE A 638 12.62 41.22 -10.64
N THR A 639 13.91 41.00 -10.46
CA THR A 639 14.94 41.97 -10.83
C THR A 639 15.72 41.48 -12.04
N THR A 640 16.17 42.40 -12.90
CA THR A 640 16.97 42.09 -14.08
C THR A 640 18.19 41.18 -13.80
N PRO A 641 18.96 41.37 -12.70
CA PRO A 641 20.07 40.48 -12.38
C PRO A 641 19.65 39.02 -12.15
N ILE A 642 18.56 38.81 -11.40
CA ILE A 642 18.04 37.46 -11.08
C ILE A 642 17.50 36.79 -12.35
N LEU A 643 16.79 37.56 -13.18
CA LEU A 643 16.25 37.06 -14.45
C LEU A 643 17.36 36.67 -15.44
N MET A 644 18.47 37.42 -15.47
CA MET A 644 19.64 37.06 -16.30
C MET A 644 20.35 35.81 -15.78
N GLU A 645 20.45 35.63 -14.47
CA GLU A 645 21.01 34.42 -13.85
C GLU A 645 20.20 33.18 -14.24
N VAL A 646 18.87 33.27 -14.14
CA VAL A 646 17.97 32.19 -14.58
C VAL A 646 18.12 31.91 -16.08
N PHE A 647 18.22 32.94 -16.93
CA PHE A 647 18.43 32.74 -18.37
C PHE A 647 19.76 32.08 -18.70
N ASP A 648 20.82 32.36 -17.95
CA ASP A 648 22.12 31.73 -18.17
C ASP A 648 22.10 30.26 -17.73
N VAL A 649 21.47 29.94 -16.59
CA VAL A 649 21.23 28.55 -16.16
C VAL A 649 20.38 27.80 -17.17
N MET A 650 19.29 28.42 -17.64
CA MET A 650 18.38 27.81 -18.61
C MET A 650 19.06 27.56 -19.96
N LYS A 651 19.90 28.48 -20.42
CA LYS A 651 20.66 28.29 -21.65
C LYS A 651 21.65 27.14 -21.53
N GLN A 652 22.33 27.03 -20.40
CA GLN A 652 23.25 25.91 -20.16
C GLN A 652 22.49 24.58 -20.08
N ALA A 653 21.32 24.56 -19.42
CA ALA A 653 20.47 23.39 -19.36
C ALA A 653 19.93 22.96 -20.74
N ILE A 654 19.60 23.93 -21.60
CA ILE A 654 19.21 23.69 -23.00
C ILE A 654 20.35 23.08 -23.81
N GLU A 655 21.57 23.63 -23.71
CA GLU A 655 22.76 23.13 -24.41
C GLU A 655 23.12 21.70 -23.97
N ASP A 656 22.90 21.38 -22.70
CA ASP A 656 23.15 20.05 -22.10
C ASP A 656 21.96 19.08 -22.25
N LEU A 657 20.81 19.53 -22.78
CA LEU A 657 19.53 18.81 -22.83
C LEU A 657 19.11 18.25 -21.44
N ASP A 658 19.38 19.01 -20.39
CA ASP A 658 19.18 18.65 -18.98
C ASP A 658 17.82 19.18 -18.48
N ILE A 659 16.78 18.33 -18.60
CA ILE A 659 15.38 18.69 -18.36
C ILE A 659 15.14 19.08 -16.89
N ASP A 660 15.78 18.37 -15.94
CA ASP A 660 15.63 18.65 -14.52
C ASP A 660 16.18 20.05 -14.18
N LYS A 661 17.30 20.45 -14.79
CA LYS A 661 17.84 21.82 -14.63
C LYS A 661 16.99 22.89 -15.30
N MET A 662 16.29 22.56 -16.39
CA MET A 662 15.34 23.49 -17.02
C MET A 662 14.17 23.75 -16.07
N ASP A 663 13.61 22.69 -15.46
CA ASP A 663 12.53 22.84 -14.47
C ASP A 663 13.00 23.61 -13.22
N ASP A 664 14.19 23.32 -12.67
CA ASP A 664 14.74 24.04 -11.50
C ASP A 664 14.89 25.56 -11.76
N ALA A 665 15.33 25.91 -12.96
CA ALA A 665 15.48 27.31 -13.37
C ALA A 665 14.12 28.03 -13.48
N ILE A 666 13.05 27.34 -13.88
CA ILE A 666 11.69 27.90 -13.86
C ILE A 666 11.14 28.02 -12.43
N HIS A 667 11.34 27.02 -11.59
CA HIS A 667 10.90 27.08 -10.18
C HIS A 667 11.56 28.23 -9.41
N THR A 668 12.73 28.69 -9.85
CA THR A 668 13.37 29.91 -9.32
C THR A 668 12.54 31.16 -9.62
N LEU A 669 11.86 31.22 -10.76
CA LEU A 669 11.01 32.35 -11.18
C LEU A 669 9.66 32.39 -10.44
N ASP A 670 9.14 31.25 -9.97
CA ASP A 670 7.89 31.17 -9.18
C ASP A 670 7.93 32.00 -7.89
N GLY A 671 9.12 32.28 -7.36
CA GLY A 671 9.33 33.09 -6.16
C GLY A 671 9.09 34.60 -6.33
N TYR A 672 8.89 35.09 -7.55
CA TYR A 672 8.85 36.51 -7.87
C TYR A 672 7.52 36.95 -8.52
N SER A 673 7.22 38.26 -8.42
CA SER A 673 6.13 38.89 -9.18
C SER A 673 6.64 39.53 -10.47
N PHE A 674 5.82 39.54 -11.50
CA PHE A 674 6.18 40.00 -12.84
C PHE A 674 5.31 41.20 -13.27
N PRO A 675 5.88 42.21 -13.95
CA PRO A 675 5.07 43.19 -14.69
C PRO A 675 4.21 42.49 -15.75
N ASP A 676 3.02 43.02 -16.06
CA ASP A 676 2.02 42.38 -16.95
C ASP A 676 2.62 41.79 -18.25
N GLU A 677 3.45 42.54 -18.99
CA GLU A 677 4.07 42.05 -20.25
C GLU A 677 5.15 40.96 -20.03
N SER A 678 5.79 40.94 -18.87
CA SER A 678 6.77 39.90 -18.49
C SER A 678 6.10 38.64 -17.93
N HIS A 679 4.89 38.77 -17.39
CA HIS A 679 4.10 37.64 -16.90
C HIS A 679 3.68 36.71 -18.05
N ASP A 680 3.29 37.28 -19.19
CA ASP A 680 2.95 36.49 -20.39
C ASP A 680 4.17 35.71 -20.93
N LEU A 681 5.37 36.30 -20.84
CA LEU A 681 6.61 35.64 -21.25
C LEU A 681 7.06 34.59 -20.26
N TYR A 682 6.82 34.81 -18.97
CA TYR A 682 6.99 33.80 -17.92
C TYR A 682 6.16 32.56 -18.22
N ILE A 683 4.86 32.74 -18.46
CA ILE A 683 3.95 31.65 -18.80
C ILE A 683 4.42 30.92 -20.08
N CYS A 684 4.76 31.67 -21.14
CA CYS A 684 5.28 31.07 -22.37
C CYS A 684 6.55 30.24 -22.14
N LEU A 685 7.43 30.65 -21.21
CA LEU A 685 8.65 29.93 -20.88
C LEU A 685 8.34 28.63 -20.12
N CYS A 686 7.42 28.67 -19.15
CA CYS A 686 6.91 27.49 -18.45
C CYS A 686 6.31 26.46 -19.41
N GLU A 687 5.53 26.92 -20.39
CA GLU A 687 4.95 26.05 -21.40
C GLU A 687 6.01 25.42 -22.29
N ALA A 688 7.02 26.19 -22.72
CA ALA A 688 8.09 25.68 -23.58
C ALA A 688 8.95 24.60 -22.90
N VAL A 689 9.19 24.72 -21.59
CA VAL A 689 9.90 23.71 -20.79
C VAL A 689 9.03 22.48 -20.56
N ALA A 690 7.76 22.65 -20.22
CA ALA A 690 6.81 21.54 -20.05
C ALA A 690 6.60 20.73 -21.34
N ASP A 691 6.63 21.39 -22.50
CA ASP A 691 6.51 20.77 -23.82
C ASP A 691 7.86 20.19 -24.33
N MET A 692 8.92 20.22 -23.51
CA MET A 692 10.27 19.75 -23.83
C MET A 692 10.78 20.31 -25.17
N ASN A 693 10.59 21.61 -25.39
CA ASN A 693 10.93 22.29 -26.64
C ASN A 693 12.07 23.32 -26.42
N PRO A 694 13.35 22.91 -26.59
CA PRO A 694 14.49 23.80 -26.38
C PRO A 694 14.50 25.01 -27.31
N ASP A 695 14.08 24.85 -28.56
CA ASP A 695 14.02 25.94 -29.55
C ASP A 695 13.01 27.02 -29.13
N ALA A 696 11.84 26.60 -28.61
CA ALA A 696 10.84 27.52 -28.09
C ALA A 696 11.32 28.23 -26.80
N CYS A 697 12.06 27.53 -25.93
CA CYS A 697 12.65 28.14 -24.74
C CYS A 697 13.65 29.24 -25.13
N GLU A 698 14.53 28.99 -26.11
CA GLU A 698 15.47 30.00 -26.61
C GLU A 698 14.75 31.21 -27.23
N GLU A 699 13.67 30.99 -27.98
CA GLU A 699 12.87 32.06 -28.58
C GLU A 699 12.22 32.94 -27.52
N VAL A 700 11.60 32.35 -26.50
CA VAL A 700 10.97 33.08 -25.38
C VAL A 700 12.02 33.87 -24.60
N ILE A 701 13.16 33.27 -24.26
CA ILE A 701 14.27 33.96 -23.57
C ILE A 701 14.80 35.13 -24.40
N SER A 702 14.97 34.95 -25.71
CA SER A 702 15.42 36.00 -26.63
C SER A 702 14.43 37.17 -26.69
N ASN A 703 13.13 36.89 -26.73
CA ASN A 703 12.09 37.90 -26.73
C ASN A 703 12.00 38.64 -25.39
N TRP A 704 12.17 37.91 -24.28
CA TRP A 704 12.17 38.51 -22.95
C TRP A 704 13.38 39.43 -22.72
N LYS A 705 14.57 39.05 -23.21
CA LYS A 705 15.76 39.92 -23.20
C LYS A 705 15.55 41.25 -23.94
N LYS A 706 14.76 41.29 -25.02
CA LYS A 706 14.48 42.52 -25.80
C LYS A 706 13.56 43.52 -25.08
N ILE A 707 12.86 43.08 -24.04
CA ILE A 707 11.96 43.94 -23.25
C ILE A 707 12.68 44.50 -22.02
N ILE A 708 13.74 43.80 -21.57
CA ILE A 708 14.56 44.18 -20.42
C ILE A 708 15.71 45.13 -20.82
N TYR A 709 16.15 45.09 -22.09
CA TYR A 709 17.13 46.01 -22.70
C TYR A 709 16.46 47.02 -23.62
#